data_AF-A0A812NGF6-F1
#
_entry.id   AF-A0A812NGF6-F1
#
_cell.length_a   1.000
_cell.length_b   1.000
_cell.length_c   1.000
_cell.angle_alpha   90.00
_cell.angle_beta   90.00
_cell.angle_gamma   90.00
#
_symmetry.space_group_name_H-M   'P 1'
#
loop_
_entity.id
_entity.type
_entity.pdbx_description
1 polymer ?
#
loop_
_entity_poly.entity_id
_entity_poly.type
_entity_poly.pdbx_seq_one_letter_code
_entity_poly.pdbx_strand_id
1 'polypeptide(L)'
;MAPKVRPLWQRAPIVGALSALRAYQAMRLPTRILPRDIKAIVRNWDPRMFHQLIRSGVTSAYIDQPCEFRQPAVVAPKAEVAPEYRLTQEQLESFYTRGFIGPIDVFTPEQMRDFKKDLLAIEGEKSQTYGFVTPRDRHFEMPRLWYYMKSPAVTDRIAQLLGPDLNCWRSQIFYKGPGSPAIQWHQASTFMVEDYQDPALFPADRNELFQITAWIAVDDSTHENGALKFASGTHSRIRTINFGGKEGFYNAAFELDFREEDQEIVEIPCRAGQMILFTERCIHGSAANKTDKHRIAFNLRAVPTNVAVYPGKKYYRSVYNGGKYHLDKWGVALLRGEDRHQLSRTIPAEMLERGYDAMPTRLTALVTGAARGIGRAIALRLAVKGMRLALADRDMARLALTVREVQGYGVETHACDCELTDPASVDDLAGSMLRRWAGVDLLVNNAGIAHYGPVHAMTEAQIDRLLAVNFHAPIRLTHALLPSLLARPESHVLNVGSVLGLAVMPKVALYCASKHGLVGFSETLRLEYGRQGLGVTTLCPGFVRTAMIDSAPVAGAPLRQPPWVLCVTPNQIARAAVAGVERNRRRVVVDPVGRWLRGAMGLAPGVFDWMNSLGRSKRVAEKRAELAALGADREAALRIKLGIAPEETPLRGKPMAA
;
A
#
# COMPACT_ATOMS: atom_id res chain seq x y z
N MET A 1 31.29 -15.68 -5.23
CA MET A 1 32.54 -16.41 -5.54
C MET A 1 32.87 -17.26 -4.32
N ALA A 2 32.96 -18.58 -4.46
CA ALA A 2 33.36 -19.45 -3.36
C ALA A 2 34.83 -19.15 -2.99
N PRO A 3 35.14 -18.70 -1.76
CA PRO A 3 36.53 -18.55 -1.35
C PRO A 3 37.13 -19.96 -1.16
N LYS A 4 37.62 -20.56 -2.24
CA LYS A 4 38.51 -21.72 -2.14
C LYS A 4 39.76 -21.29 -1.39
N VAL A 5 40.20 -22.10 -0.43
CA VAL A 5 41.50 -21.90 0.23
C VAL A 5 42.57 -21.88 -0.87
N ARG A 6 43.17 -20.72 -1.10
CA ARG A 6 44.21 -20.56 -2.11
C ARG A 6 45.44 -21.38 -1.71
N PRO A 7 46.23 -21.91 -2.66
CA PRO A 7 47.49 -22.58 -2.33
C PRO A 7 48.44 -21.63 -1.57
N LEU A 8 49.31 -22.18 -0.73
CA LEU A 8 50.13 -21.42 0.22
C LEU A 8 50.93 -20.28 -0.43
N TRP A 9 51.49 -20.53 -1.62
CA TRP A 9 52.28 -19.54 -2.38
C TRP A 9 51.46 -18.30 -2.79
N GLN A 10 50.14 -18.40 -2.94
CA GLN A 10 49.26 -17.25 -3.20
C GLN A 10 48.86 -16.52 -1.91
N ARG A 11 48.92 -17.19 -0.76
CA ARG A 11 48.55 -16.62 0.55
C ARG A 11 49.71 -15.92 1.24
N ALA A 12 50.94 -16.41 1.06
CA ALA A 12 52.12 -15.81 1.70
C ALA A 12 52.31 -14.31 1.40
N PRO A 13 52.15 -13.82 0.15
CA PRO A 13 52.20 -12.38 -0.13
C PRO A 13 51.08 -11.59 0.56
N ILE A 14 49.89 -12.19 0.70
CA ILE A 14 48.74 -11.56 1.37
C ILE A 14 49.03 -11.40 2.86
N VAL A 15 49.64 -12.39 3.50
CA VAL A 15 50.05 -12.30 4.91
C VAL A 15 51.05 -11.15 5.13
N GLY A 16 52.03 -11.01 4.23
CA GLY A 16 52.98 -9.88 4.26
C GLY A 16 52.26 -8.53 4.12
N ALA A 17 51.36 -8.41 3.14
CA ALA A 17 50.58 -7.19 2.93
C ALA A 17 49.68 -6.84 4.13
N LEU A 18 48.98 -7.81 4.70
CA LEU A 18 48.15 -7.62 5.91
C LEU A 18 48.99 -7.19 7.12
N SER A 19 50.20 -7.74 7.26
CA SER A 19 51.12 -7.36 8.34
C SER A 19 51.59 -5.90 8.18
N ALA A 20 51.91 -5.49 6.95
CA ALA A 20 52.25 -4.10 6.63
C ALA A 20 51.07 -3.15 6.89
N LEU A 21 49.84 -3.51 6.50
CA LEU A 21 48.64 -2.71 6.76
C LEU A 21 48.34 -2.60 8.26
N ARG A 22 48.53 -3.66 9.04
CA ARG A 22 48.40 -3.63 10.50
C ARG A 22 49.43 -2.71 11.13
N ALA A 23 50.69 -2.77 10.69
CA ALA A 23 51.74 -1.87 11.15
C ALA A 23 51.42 -0.40 10.78
N TYR A 24 50.94 -0.16 9.55
CA TYR A 24 50.49 1.14 9.09
C TYR A 24 49.37 1.71 9.97
N GLN A 25 48.38 0.87 10.33
CA GLN A 25 47.30 1.22 11.24
C GLN A 25 47.82 1.55 12.65
N ALA A 26 48.73 0.73 13.19
CA ALA A 26 49.31 0.93 14.52
C ALA A 26 50.14 2.23 14.63
N MET A 27 50.84 2.61 13.56
CA MET A 27 51.60 3.86 13.46
C MET A 27 50.72 5.10 13.24
N ARG A 28 49.39 4.95 13.09
CA ARG A 28 48.43 6.06 12.85
C ARG A 28 48.80 6.93 11.64
N LEU A 29 49.34 6.31 10.59
CA LEU A 29 49.80 7.02 9.40
C LEU A 29 48.62 7.64 8.59
N PRO A 30 48.85 8.74 7.83
CA PRO A 30 47.79 9.44 7.12
C PRO A 30 47.11 8.61 6.03
N THR A 31 45.86 8.20 6.24
CA THR A 31 45.14 7.34 5.29
C THR A 31 44.63 8.04 4.02
N ARG A 32 44.86 9.36 3.87
CA ARG A 32 44.38 10.14 2.71
C ARG A 32 45.05 9.73 1.39
N ILE A 33 46.27 9.22 1.45
CA ILE A 33 47.06 8.78 0.28
C ILE A 33 46.74 7.35 -0.16
N LEU A 34 45.98 6.59 0.65
CA LEU A 34 45.66 5.20 0.36
C LEU A 34 44.48 5.10 -0.62
N PRO A 35 44.49 4.12 -1.54
CA PRO A 35 43.31 3.76 -2.32
C PRO A 35 42.10 3.47 -1.42
N ARG A 36 40.89 3.75 -1.92
CA ARG A 36 39.65 3.68 -1.14
C ARG A 36 39.48 2.40 -0.32
N ASP A 37 39.66 1.24 -0.95
CA ASP A 37 39.39 -0.05 -0.30
C ASP A 37 40.47 -0.38 0.76
N ILE A 38 41.73 -0.03 0.50
CA ILE A 38 42.82 -0.17 1.49
C ILE A 38 42.60 0.80 2.66
N LYS A 39 42.17 2.03 2.37
CA LYS A 39 41.81 3.03 3.37
C LYS A 39 40.69 2.53 4.28
N ALA A 40 39.66 1.89 3.72
CA ALA A 40 38.56 1.31 4.50
C ALA A 40 39.07 0.21 5.44
N ILE A 41 39.88 -0.72 4.94
CA ILE A 41 40.52 -1.78 5.75
C ILE A 41 41.34 -1.18 6.89
N VAL A 42 42.26 -0.26 6.60
CA VAL A 42 43.13 0.36 7.62
C VAL A 42 42.32 1.16 8.65
N ARG A 43 41.25 1.83 8.25
CA ARG A 43 40.44 2.66 9.16
C ARG A 43 39.51 1.83 10.02
N ASN A 44 38.88 0.82 9.45
CA ASN A 44 37.72 0.15 10.04
C ASN A 44 38.03 -1.23 10.61
N TRP A 45 39.09 -1.92 10.19
CA TRP A 45 39.37 -3.25 10.74
C TRP A 45 39.89 -3.17 12.18
N ASP A 46 39.38 -4.04 13.04
CA ASP A 46 39.94 -4.24 14.38
C ASP A 46 41.30 -4.96 14.26
N PRO A 47 42.32 -4.59 15.05
CA PRO A 47 43.61 -5.27 15.06
C PRO A 47 43.54 -6.80 15.19
N ARG A 48 42.53 -7.32 15.92
CA ARG A 48 42.29 -8.77 16.06
C ARG A 48 41.91 -9.44 14.75
N MET A 49 41.29 -8.72 13.82
CA MET A 49 40.96 -9.24 12.48
C MET A 49 42.21 -9.47 11.64
N PHE A 50 43.13 -8.51 11.63
CA PHE A 50 44.44 -8.70 11.01
C PHE A 50 45.18 -9.86 11.65
N HIS A 51 45.21 -9.92 12.98
CA HIS A 51 45.87 -11.00 13.70
C HIS A 51 45.31 -12.38 13.33
N GLN A 52 43.98 -12.54 13.29
CA GLN A 52 43.34 -13.82 12.95
C GLN A 52 43.67 -14.27 11.52
N LEU A 53 43.62 -13.36 10.55
CA LEU A 53 43.98 -13.67 9.16
C LEU A 53 45.46 -14.01 9.01
N ILE A 54 46.36 -13.28 9.68
CA ILE A 54 47.81 -13.53 9.63
C ILE A 54 48.13 -14.88 10.30
N ARG A 55 47.64 -15.10 11.52
CA ARG A 55 47.91 -16.30 12.32
C ARG A 55 47.37 -17.57 11.67
N SER A 56 46.20 -17.50 11.04
CA SER A 56 45.61 -18.64 10.31
C SER A 56 46.25 -18.88 8.94
N GLY A 57 47.09 -17.96 8.45
CA GLY A 57 47.60 -18.01 7.08
C GLY A 57 46.49 -17.80 6.05
N VAL A 58 45.54 -16.89 6.31
CA VAL A 58 44.41 -16.53 5.44
C VAL A 58 43.48 -17.72 5.18
N THR A 59 43.22 -18.53 6.22
CA THR A 59 42.21 -19.61 6.19
C THR A 59 41.02 -19.31 7.09
N SER A 60 41.16 -18.37 8.02
CA SER A 60 40.11 -17.99 8.96
C SER A 60 40.07 -16.48 9.17
N ALA A 61 38.89 -15.93 9.35
CA ALA A 61 38.65 -14.51 9.62
C ALA A 61 37.50 -14.35 10.62
N TYR A 62 37.39 -13.21 11.30
CA TYR A 62 36.14 -12.90 12.00
C TYR A 62 35.01 -12.66 11.00
N ILE A 63 33.79 -13.12 11.32
CA ILE A 63 32.62 -12.90 10.46
C ILE A 63 32.24 -11.41 10.41
N ASP A 64 32.37 -10.69 11.53
CA ASP A 64 32.13 -9.25 11.68
C ASP A 64 33.19 -8.66 12.63
N GLN A 65 33.13 -7.37 12.96
CA GLN A 65 34.07 -6.76 13.90
C GLN A 65 34.01 -7.44 15.27
N PRO A 66 35.15 -7.89 15.82
CA PRO A 66 35.18 -8.55 17.11
C PRO A 66 34.79 -7.59 18.24
N CYS A 67 34.07 -8.13 19.20
CA CYS A 67 33.68 -7.48 20.45
C CYS A 67 33.44 -8.55 21.52
N GLU A 68 33.57 -8.15 22.78
CA GLU A 68 33.25 -8.98 23.94
C GLU A 68 32.10 -8.30 24.68
N PHE A 69 30.96 -8.96 24.77
CA PHE A 69 29.76 -8.36 25.35
C PHE A 69 29.97 -8.11 26.84
N ARG A 70 29.87 -6.85 27.26
CA ARG A 70 29.97 -6.46 28.66
C ARG A 70 28.62 -6.65 29.34
N GLN A 71 28.53 -7.61 30.23
CA GLN A 71 27.35 -7.77 31.09
C GLN A 71 27.20 -6.54 32.00
N PRO A 72 25.99 -5.96 32.12
CA PRO A 72 25.75 -4.88 33.06
C PRO A 72 25.86 -5.42 34.49
N ALA A 73 26.34 -4.58 35.41
CA ALA A 73 26.43 -4.95 36.84
C ALA A 73 25.03 -5.18 37.46
N VAL A 74 24.03 -4.43 36.99
CA VAL A 74 22.63 -4.58 37.36
C VAL A 74 21.80 -4.58 36.08
N VAL A 75 20.99 -5.63 35.91
CA VAL A 75 20.02 -5.71 34.81
C VAL A 75 18.77 -4.92 35.21
N ALA A 76 18.56 -3.79 34.56
CA ALA A 76 17.42 -2.90 34.79
C ALA A 76 16.95 -2.30 33.46
N PRO A 77 15.66 -1.92 33.34
CA PRO A 77 15.15 -1.29 32.14
C PRO A 77 15.84 0.07 31.91
N LYS A 78 16.28 0.33 30.68
CA LYS A 78 16.93 1.60 30.28
C LYS A 78 15.97 2.74 29.92
N ALA A 79 14.67 2.49 29.93
CA ALA A 79 13.65 3.48 29.65
C ALA A 79 12.38 3.18 30.43
N GLU A 80 11.71 4.24 30.89
CA GLU A 80 10.36 4.16 31.44
C GLU A 80 9.33 4.00 30.32
N VAL A 81 8.37 3.10 30.56
CA VAL A 81 7.35 2.72 29.57
C VAL A 81 6.02 2.43 30.25
N ALA A 82 4.96 2.43 29.44
CA ALA A 82 3.61 2.11 29.89
C ALA A 82 3.58 0.68 30.53
N PRO A 83 2.85 0.48 31.64
CA PRO A 83 2.84 -0.78 32.38
C PRO A 83 2.59 -2.03 31.53
N GLU A 84 1.70 -1.94 30.54
CA GLU A 84 1.31 -3.01 29.62
C GLU A 84 2.43 -3.46 28.66
N TYR A 85 3.47 -2.62 28.50
CA TYR A 85 4.62 -2.90 27.62
C TYR A 85 5.91 -3.18 28.38
N ARG A 86 5.86 -3.23 29.72
CA ARG A 86 7.03 -3.58 30.54
C ARG A 86 7.46 -5.01 30.29
N LEU A 87 8.77 -5.19 30.13
CA LEU A 87 9.38 -6.51 30.22
C LEU A 87 9.49 -6.87 31.71
N THR A 88 9.25 -8.14 32.04
CA THR A 88 9.50 -8.62 33.39
C THR A 88 11.01 -8.63 33.68
N GLN A 89 11.38 -8.60 34.96
CA GLN A 89 12.79 -8.70 35.36
C GLN A 89 13.44 -9.99 34.81
N GLU A 90 12.71 -11.10 34.87
CA GLU A 90 13.13 -12.38 34.31
C GLU A 90 13.38 -12.29 32.79
N GLN A 91 12.52 -11.60 32.04
CA GLN A 91 12.73 -11.39 30.61
C GLN A 91 13.99 -10.57 30.34
N LEU A 92 14.23 -9.51 31.11
CA LEU A 92 15.46 -8.71 30.96
C LEU A 92 16.71 -9.57 31.24
N GLU A 93 16.73 -10.30 32.36
CA GLU A 93 17.85 -11.18 32.73
C GLU A 93 18.06 -12.31 31.71
N SER A 94 16.97 -12.89 31.21
CA SER A 94 16.99 -13.89 30.15
C SER A 94 17.58 -13.34 28.87
N PHE A 95 17.24 -12.10 28.49
CA PHE A 95 17.82 -11.44 27.32
C PHE A 95 19.35 -11.32 27.45
N TYR A 96 19.84 -10.82 28.59
CA TYR A 96 21.28 -10.64 28.81
C TYR A 96 22.04 -11.97 28.89
N THR A 97 21.39 -13.03 29.35
CA THR A 97 21.97 -14.38 29.46
C THR A 97 21.95 -15.15 28.15
N ARG A 98 20.85 -15.08 27.39
CA ARG A 98 20.61 -15.91 26.19
C ARG A 98 20.84 -15.18 24.87
N GLY A 99 20.70 -13.85 24.87
CA GLY A 99 20.80 -12.99 23.68
C GLY A 99 19.47 -12.76 22.96
N PHE A 100 18.38 -13.31 23.46
CA PHE A 100 17.03 -13.19 22.89
C PHE A 100 15.93 -13.40 23.94
N ILE A 101 14.72 -12.91 23.64
CA ILE A 101 13.48 -13.19 24.35
C ILE A 101 12.30 -13.31 23.39
N GLY A 102 11.31 -14.12 23.74
CA GLY A 102 10.13 -14.38 22.92
C GLY A 102 9.55 -15.77 23.17
N PRO A 103 8.34 -16.05 22.65
CA PRO A 103 7.48 -15.12 21.92
C PRO A 103 6.77 -14.12 22.84
N ILE A 104 6.55 -12.89 22.36
CA ILE A 104 5.83 -11.82 23.08
C ILE A 104 4.63 -11.38 22.23
N ASP A 105 3.44 -11.34 22.81
CA ASP A 105 2.24 -10.84 22.11
C ASP A 105 2.36 -9.32 21.86
N VAL A 106 2.24 -8.90 20.60
CA VAL A 106 2.27 -7.48 20.21
C VAL A 106 1.07 -7.05 19.36
N PHE A 107 0.51 -7.94 18.55
CA PHE A 107 -0.66 -7.70 17.72
C PHE A 107 -1.60 -8.90 17.71
N THR A 108 -2.84 -8.70 17.29
CA THR A 108 -3.78 -9.81 17.15
C THR A 108 -3.55 -10.59 15.84
N PRO A 109 -3.88 -11.88 15.80
CA PRO A 109 -3.87 -12.65 14.56
C PRO A 109 -4.73 -12.01 13.44
N GLU A 110 -5.86 -11.39 13.80
CA GLU A 110 -6.75 -10.69 12.86
C GLU A 110 -6.05 -9.50 12.19
N GLN A 111 -5.34 -8.68 12.98
CA GLN A 111 -4.55 -7.56 12.48
C GLN A 111 -3.48 -8.04 11.50
N MET A 112 -2.79 -9.13 11.83
CA MET A 112 -1.77 -9.71 10.95
C MET A 112 -2.34 -10.33 9.68
N ARG A 113 -3.48 -11.03 9.76
CA ARG A 113 -4.17 -11.58 8.57
C ARG A 113 -4.60 -10.48 7.61
N ASP A 114 -5.08 -9.34 8.12
CA ASP A 114 -5.39 -8.22 7.25
C ASP A 114 -4.13 -7.52 6.72
N PHE A 115 -3.09 -7.39 7.56
CA PHE A 115 -1.81 -6.81 7.17
C PHE A 115 -1.11 -7.59 6.06
N LYS A 116 -1.18 -8.93 6.11
CA LYS A 116 -0.59 -9.86 5.15
C LYS A 116 -0.90 -9.51 3.70
N LYS A 117 -2.10 -9.00 3.41
CA LYS A 117 -2.52 -8.62 2.05
C LYS A 117 -1.63 -7.53 1.46
N ASP A 118 -1.15 -6.59 2.28
CA ASP A 118 -0.26 -5.53 1.82
C ASP A 118 1.14 -6.05 1.53
N LEU A 119 1.64 -6.94 2.40
CA LEU A 119 2.96 -7.55 2.22
C LEU A 119 2.99 -8.41 0.96
N LEU A 120 1.91 -9.14 0.66
CA LEU A 120 1.80 -9.89 -0.59
C LEU A 120 1.66 -8.97 -1.81
N ALA A 121 0.98 -7.83 -1.68
CA ALA A 121 0.78 -6.89 -2.79
C ALA A 121 2.08 -6.22 -3.29
N ILE A 122 3.14 -6.23 -2.47
CA ILE A 122 4.45 -5.66 -2.82
C ILE A 122 5.54 -6.71 -2.99
N GLU A 123 5.19 -7.99 -2.84
CA GLU A 123 6.11 -9.10 -3.09
C GLU A 123 6.47 -9.13 -4.58
N GLY A 124 7.75 -9.17 -4.90
CA GLY A 124 8.22 -9.11 -6.29
C GLY A 124 8.24 -7.72 -6.92
N GLU A 125 7.72 -6.69 -6.24
CA GLU A 125 7.74 -5.31 -6.74
C GLU A 125 9.10 -4.62 -6.50
N LYS A 126 9.47 -3.70 -7.40
CA LYS A 126 10.68 -2.88 -7.26
C LYS A 126 10.51 -1.90 -6.09
N SER A 127 11.52 -1.82 -5.23
CA SER A 127 11.58 -0.78 -4.19
C SER A 127 11.74 0.60 -4.82
N GLN A 128 10.97 1.58 -4.35
CA GLN A 128 11.12 2.98 -4.79
C GLN A 128 12.41 3.63 -4.27
N THR A 129 12.92 3.12 -3.14
CA THR A 129 14.17 3.53 -2.50
C THR A 129 15.37 3.05 -3.32
N TYR A 130 15.36 1.79 -3.74
CA TYR A 130 16.54 1.14 -4.31
C TYR A 130 16.48 0.88 -5.83
N GLY A 131 15.29 0.94 -6.45
CA GLY A 131 15.10 0.74 -7.88
C GLY A 131 15.14 -0.71 -8.37
N PHE A 132 15.26 -1.68 -7.47
CA PHE A 132 15.22 -3.12 -7.76
C PHE A 132 14.33 -3.88 -6.77
N VAL A 133 13.99 -5.12 -7.11
CA VAL A 133 13.12 -5.98 -6.27
C VAL A 133 13.88 -6.37 -5.01
N THR A 134 13.39 -5.93 -3.86
CA THR A 134 13.97 -6.27 -2.57
C THR A 134 12.91 -6.20 -1.48
N PRO A 135 12.95 -7.09 -0.47
CA PRO A 135 12.06 -7.02 0.69
C PRO A 135 12.58 -6.08 1.78
N ARG A 136 13.73 -5.42 1.54
CA ARG A 136 14.44 -4.57 2.49
C ARG A 136 13.88 -3.14 2.49
N ASP A 137 13.81 -2.55 3.68
CA ASP A 137 13.43 -1.16 3.95
C ASP A 137 12.12 -0.69 3.30
N ARG A 138 11.17 -1.61 3.15
CA ARG A 138 9.85 -1.29 2.59
C ARG A 138 9.02 -0.38 3.49
N HIS A 139 9.46 -0.13 4.73
CA HIS A 139 8.82 0.81 5.64
C HIS A 139 8.83 2.25 5.12
N PHE A 140 9.76 2.62 4.23
CA PHE A 140 9.74 3.93 3.58
C PHE A 140 8.57 4.14 2.60
N GLU A 141 8.00 3.04 2.11
CA GLU A 141 6.99 3.03 1.04
C GLU A 141 5.69 2.34 1.49
N MET A 142 5.64 1.86 2.73
CA MET A 142 4.49 1.17 3.33
C MET A 142 4.13 1.81 4.67
N PRO A 143 3.25 2.83 4.68
CA PRO A 143 2.77 3.47 5.91
C PRO A 143 2.26 2.48 6.96
N ARG A 144 1.58 1.41 6.52
CA ARG A 144 1.04 0.40 7.43
C ARG A 144 2.12 -0.47 8.06
N LEU A 145 3.22 -0.75 7.35
CA LEU A 145 4.38 -1.41 7.93
C LEU A 145 5.05 -0.51 8.97
N TRP A 146 5.22 0.78 8.65
CA TRP A 146 5.76 1.76 9.59
C TRP A 146 4.88 1.91 10.84
N TYR A 147 3.55 1.94 10.68
CA TYR A 147 2.59 1.98 11.78
C TYR A 147 2.80 0.82 12.78
N TYR A 148 2.94 -0.42 12.29
CA TYR A 148 3.22 -1.56 13.16
C TYR A 148 4.60 -1.46 13.81
N MET A 149 5.63 -1.02 13.08
CA MET A 149 6.99 -0.86 13.61
C MET A 149 7.09 0.21 14.71
N LYS A 150 6.33 1.30 14.60
CA LYS A 150 6.30 2.43 15.54
C LYS A 150 5.34 2.20 16.73
N SER A 151 4.63 1.07 16.76
CA SER A 151 3.72 0.74 17.86
C SER A 151 4.47 0.71 19.19
N PRO A 152 3.93 1.32 20.27
CA PRO A 152 4.48 1.19 21.62
C PRO A 152 4.69 -0.27 22.06
N ALA A 153 3.81 -1.19 21.63
CA ALA A 153 3.98 -2.62 21.90
C ALA A 153 5.33 -3.18 21.40
N VAL A 154 5.94 -2.54 20.42
CA VAL A 154 7.26 -2.91 19.89
C VAL A 154 8.34 -1.96 20.44
N THR A 155 8.16 -0.65 20.28
CA THR A 155 9.21 0.33 20.59
C THR A 155 9.54 0.42 22.07
N ASP A 156 8.56 0.28 22.97
CA ASP A 156 8.79 0.39 24.41
C ASP A 156 9.54 -0.83 24.96
N ARG A 157 9.34 -2.01 24.37
CA ARG A 157 10.10 -3.21 24.73
C ARG A 157 11.55 -3.11 24.29
N ILE A 158 11.80 -2.54 23.12
CA ILE A 158 13.16 -2.25 22.65
C ILE A 158 13.82 -1.17 23.52
N ALA A 159 13.08 -0.14 23.92
CA ALA A 159 13.60 0.98 24.70
C ALA A 159 14.13 0.55 26.08
N GLN A 160 13.51 -0.47 26.69
CA GLN A 160 14.00 -1.05 27.94
C GLN A 160 15.38 -1.71 27.81
N LEU A 161 15.81 -2.10 26.60
CA LEU A 161 17.13 -2.71 26.33
C LEU A 161 18.16 -1.70 25.79
N LEU A 162 17.72 -0.76 24.96
CA LEU A 162 18.60 0.17 24.23
C LEU A 162 18.59 1.61 24.76
N GLY A 163 17.60 1.99 25.57
CA GLY A 163 17.38 3.36 26.01
C GLY A 163 16.23 4.04 25.26
N PRO A 164 15.90 5.29 25.62
CA PRO A 164 14.66 5.91 25.22
C PRO A 164 14.63 6.36 23.74
N ASP A 165 15.76 6.76 23.19
CA ASP A 165 15.85 7.39 21.87
C ASP A 165 16.33 6.38 20.84
N LEU A 166 15.44 5.99 19.93
CA LEU A 166 15.65 4.86 19.03
C LEU A 166 15.48 5.25 17.57
N ASN A 167 16.42 4.82 16.74
CA ASN A 167 16.35 4.87 15.30
C ASN A 167 16.13 3.45 14.74
N CYS A 168 15.14 3.27 13.86
CA CYS A 168 15.11 2.16 12.92
C CYS A 168 16.08 2.47 11.79
N TRP A 169 17.07 1.63 11.59
CA TRP A 169 18.04 1.82 10.52
C TRP A 169 17.87 0.83 9.38
N ARG A 170 17.10 -0.25 9.60
CA ARG A 170 16.83 -1.28 8.62
C ARG A 170 15.56 -2.07 8.95
N SER A 171 14.77 -2.40 7.95
CA SER A 171 13.69 -3.39 8.05
C SER A 171 13.79 -4.43 6.95
N GLN A 172 13.21 -5.61 7.16
CA GLN A 172 13.17 -6.66 6.15
C GLN A 172 11.93 -7.53 6.28
N ILE A 173 11.29 -7.82 5.14
CA ILE A 173 10.21 -8.79 5.06
C ILE A 173 10.80 -10.16 4.70
N PHE A 174 10.35 -11.20 5.39
CA PHE A 174 10.78 -12.58 5.19
C PHE A 174 9.64 -13.38 4.61
N TYR A 175 9.70 -13.59 3.29
CA TYR A 175 8.83 -14.51 2.57
C TYR A 175 9.49 -15.89 2.57
N LYS A 176 8.89 -16.85 3.26
CA LYS A 176 9.36 -18.24 3.28
C LYS A 176 8.31 -19.13 2.61
N GLY A 177 8.43 -19.31 1.30
CA GLY A 177 7.53 -20.13 0.51
C GLY A 177 7.68 -21.64 0.78
N PRO A 178 6.75 -22.47 0.31
CA PRO A 178 6.81 -23.92 0.41
C PRO A 178 8.14 -24.48 -0.11
N GLY A 179 8.74 -25.41 0.64
CA GLY A 179 10.03 -26.02 0.28
C GLY A 179 11.26 -25.13 0.42
N SER A 180 11.11 -23.88 0.91
CA SER A 180 12.26 -22.98 1.10
C SER A 180 13.28 -23.58 2.07
N PRO A 181 14.59 -23.50 1.78
CA PRO A 181 15.62 -24.12 2.61
C PRO A 181 15.72 -23.46 3.99
N ALA A 182 16.47 -24.14 4.88
CA ALA A 182 16.88 -23.56 6.15
C ALA A 182 17.72 -22.29 5.91
N ILE A 183 17.58 -21.31 6.80
CA ILE A 183 18.53 -20.20 6.85
C ILE A 183 19.69 -20.66 7.74
N GLN A 184 20.88 -20.69 7.15
CA GLN A 184 22.11 -21.13 7.81
C GLN A 184 22.44 -20.27 9.03
N TRP A 185 23.18 -20.84 9.97
CA TRP A 185 23.68 -20.13 11.14
C TRP A 185 24.54 -18.94 10.73
N HIS A 186 24.22 -17.79 11.30
CA HIS A 186 24.94 -16.56 11.06
C HIS A 186 24.92 -15.66 12.28
N GLN A 187 25.80 -14.66 12.23
CA GLN A 187 26.02 -13.72 13.31
C GLN A 187 26.45 -12.38 12.71
N ALA A 188 26.02 -11.27 13.29
CA ALA A 188 26.45 -9.93 12.91
C ALA A 188 26.62 -9.03 14.13
N SER A 189 27.42 -7.98 13.99
CA SER A 189 27.59 -6.94 15.02
C SER A 189 27.43 -5.56 14.40
N THR A 190 28.40 -5.16 13.58
CA THR A 190 28.36 -3.86 12.90
C THR A 190 27.85 -3.96 11.47
N PHE A 191 27.39 -5.15 11.09
CA PHE A 191 27.03 -5.54 9.73
C PHE A 191 28.18 -5.39 8.75
N MET A 192 29.42 -5.43 9.23
CA MET A 192 30.59 -5.49 8.35
C MET A 192 30.63 -6.79 7.56
N VAL A 193 29.97 -7.83 8.03
CA VAL A 193 29.80 -9.10 7.30
C VAL A 193 29.17 -8.92 5.89
N GLU A 194 28.44 -7.83 5.63
CA GLU A 194 27.86 -7.56 4.30
C GLU A 194 28.87 -6.96 3.30
N ASP A 195 29.96 -6.31 3.76
CA ASP A 195 30.91 -5.55 2.91
C ASP A 195 32.38 -5.99 3.11
N TYR A 196 32.69 -6.59 4.25
CA TYR A 196 34.00 -7.00 4.79
C TYR A 196 35.06 -5.90 4.93
N GLN A 197 34.83 -4.69 4.43
CA GLN A 197 35.78 -3.57 4.53
C GLN A 197 35.23 -2.41 5.36
N ASP A 198 33.93 -2.15 5.26
CA ASP A 198 33.34 -0.94 5.82
C ASP A 198 32.01 -1.23 6.55
N PRO A 199 31.94 -1.09 7.89
CA PRO A 199 30.76 -1.47 8.68
C PRO A 199 29.55 -0.57 8.40
N ALA A 200 28.34 -1.06 8.67
CA ALA A 200 27.14 -0.24 8.57
C ALA A 200 26.94 0.64 9.81
N LEU A 201 27.29 0.10 10.99
CA LEU A 201 27.06 0.71 12.29
C LEU A 201 28.38 1.12 12.94
N PHE A 202 28.40 2.31 13.55
CA PHE A 202 29.56 2.89 14.23
C PHE A 202 29.20 3.26 15.68
N PRO A 203 29.05 2.27 16.58
CA PRO A 203 28.79 2.52 18.00
C PRO A 203 30.04 3.10 18.68
N ALA A 204 29.85 3.84 19.77
CA ALA A 204 30.96 4.38 20.57
C ALA A 204 31.77 3.26 21.27
N ASP A 205 31.08 2.27 21.85
CA ASP A 205 31.69 1.05 22.39
C ASP A 205 31.02 -0.20 21.78
N ARG A 206 31.79 -1.02 21.07
CA ARG A 206 31.29 -2.27 20.48
C ARG A 206 30.98 -3.34 21.53
N ASN A 207 31.49 -3.21 22.74
CA ASN A 207 31.28 -4.18 23.81
C ASN A 207 29.90 -4.01 24.48
N GLU A 208 29.25 -2.86 24.30
CA GLU A 208 27.91 -2.60 24.82
C GLU A 208 26.81 -3.06 23.85
N LEU A 209 25.59 -3.23 24.36
CA LEU A 209 24.41 -3.50 23.53
C LEU A 209 24.01 -2.21 22.78
N PHE A 210 24.22 -2.19 21.47
CA PHE A 210 23.92 -1.03 20.62
C PHE A 210 22.89 -1.31 19.53
N GLN A 211 22.40 -2.54 19.41
CA GLN A 211 21.37 -2.90 18.44
C GLN A 211 20.46 -4.01 18.92
N ILE A 212 19.22 -3.99 18.44
CA ILE A 212 18.20 -5.01 18.65
C ILE A 212 17.44 -5.23 17.36
N THR A 213 17.15 -6.49 17.06
CA THR A 213 16.19 -6.88 16.05
C THR A 213 14.90 -7.30 16.73
N ALA A 214 13.79 -6.74 16.26
CA ALA A 214 12.46 -7.24 16.57
C ALA A 214 11.92 -7.95 15.34
N TRP A 215 11.66 -9.25 15.46
CA TRP A 215 11.06 -10.08 14.42
C TRP A 215 9.62 -10.39 14.79
N ILE A 216 8.67 -10.06 13.92
CA ILE A 216 7.23 -10.18 14.16
C ILE A 216 6.64 -11.16 13.14
N ALA A 217 5.94 -12.17 13.65
CA ALA A 217 5.22 -13.17 12.86
C ALA A 217 3.95 -12.55 12.25
N VAL A 218 3.80 -12.64 10.93
CA VAL A 218 2.56 -12.26 10.24
C VAL A 218 1.68 -13.49 9.99
N ASP A 219 2.32 -14.62 9.70
CA ASP A 219 1.73 -15.95 9.75
C ASP A 219 2.24 -16.68 10.99
N ASP A 220 1.50 -17.70 11.43
CA ASP A 220 2.02 -18.65 12.40
C ASP A 220 3.35 -19.24 11.90
N SER A 221 4.36 -19.16 12.75
CA SER A 221 5.69 -19.71 12.54
C SER A 221 5.85 -20.92 13.44
N THR A 222 6.00 -22.10 12.85
CA THR A 222 6.06 -23.39 13.52
C THR A 222 7.38 -24.09 13.21
N HIS A 223 7.67 -25.16 13.93
CA HIS A 223 8.83 -26.03 13.65
C HIS A 223 8.84 -26.55 12.20
N GLU A 224 7.66 -26.73 11.59
CA GLU A 224 7.51 -27.30 10.25
C GLU A 224 7.65 -26.26 9.13
N ASN A 225 7.23 -25.00 9.36
CA ASN A 225 7.25 -23.95 8.34
C ASN A 225 8.43 -22.96 8.50
N GLY A 226 9.39 -23.31 9.35
CA GLY A 226 10.66 -22.64 9.49
C GLY A 226 10.70 -21.56 10.56
N ALA A 227 10.39 -21.91 11.81
CA ALA A 227 10.61 -21.06 12.96
C ALA A 227 12.09 -20.65 13.13
N LEU A 228 12.30 -19.52 13.82
CA LEU A 228 13.63 -19.03 14.14
C LEU A 228 14.28 -19.94 15.19
N LYS A 229 15.58 -20.15 15.03
CA LYS A 229 16.42 -20.91 15.95
C LYS A 229 17.55 -20.02 16.44
N PHE A 230 17.90 -20.17 17.72
CA PHE A 230 18.93 -19.40 18.39
C PHE A 230 19.87 -20.32 19.15
N ALA A 231 21.15 -20.00 19.16
CA ALA A 231 22.13 -20.63 20.05
C ALA A 231 22.33 -19.74 21.29
N SER A 232 21.78 -20.16 22.41
CA SER A 232 21.75 -19.44 23.69
C SER A 232 23.16 -18.98 24.13
N GLY A 233 23.31 -17.71 24.51
CA GLY A 233 24.56 -17.17 25.10
C GLY A 233 25.69 -16.86 24.11
N THR A 234 25.48 -17.12 22.82
CA THR A 234 26.50 -16.92 21.78
C THR A 234 26.74 -15.45 21.42
N HIS A 235 25.90 -14.53 21.89
CA HIS A 235 26.07 -13.07 21.74
C HIS A 235 27.25 -12.48 22.51
N SER A 236 27.84 -13.27 23.43
CA SER A 236 28.99 -12.89 24.24
C SER A 236 30.23 -12.50 23.42
N ARG A 237 30.40 -13.05 22.22
CA ARG A 237 31.51 -12.72 21.31
C ARG A 237 31.19 -13.01 19.85
N ILE A 238 31.90 -12.34 18.94
CA ILE A 238 31.81 -12.61 17.50
C ILE A 238 32.72 -13.78 17.13
N ARG A 239 32.16 -14.75 16.39
CA ARG A 239 32.86 -15.95 15.94
C ARG A 239 33.71 -15.69 14.70
N THR A 240 34.63 -16.60 14.47
CA THR A 240 35.39 -16.66 13.22
C THR A 240 34.67 -17.54 12.21
N ILE A 241 35.08 -17.43 10.96
CA ILE A 241 34.66 -18.26 9.84
C ILE A 241 35.89 -18.89 9.23
N ASN A 242 35.75 -20.12 8.76
CA ASN A 242 36.79 -20.87 8.06
C ASN A 242 36.46 -20.90 6.56
N PHE A 243 37.42 -20.52 5.73
CA PHE A 243 37.24 -20.49 4.28
C PHE A 243 37.24 -21.90 3.69
N GLY A 244 36.39 -22.15 2.68
CA GLY A 244 36.32 -23.43 1.99
C GLY A 244 35.34 -24.46 2.57
N GLY A 245 34.42 -24.02 3.45
CA GLY A 245 33.35 -24.86 3.99
C GLY A 245 32.34 -25.32 2.92
N LYS A 246 31.63 -26.43 3.20
CA LYS A 246 30.56 -26.98 2.33
C LYS A 246 29.22 -26.27 2.53
N GLU A 247 28.98 -25.79 3.74
CA GLU A 247 27.80 -24.99 4.10
C GLU A 247 28.20 -23.52 4.11
N GLY A 248 27.25 -22.65 3.81
CA GLY A 248 27.55 -21.24 3.58
C GLY A 248 26.32 -20.36 3.68
N PHE A 249 26.47 -19.21 4.31
CA PHE A 249 25.41 -18.20 4.35
C PHE A 249 25.36 -17.42 3.03
N TYR A 250 24.19 -17.27 2.43
CA TYR A 250 23.95 -16.55 1.16
C TYR A 250 24.97 -16.87 0.05
N ASN A 251 25.18 -18.15 -0.27
CA ASN A 251 26.06 -18.64 -1.34
C ASN A 251 27.57 -18.38 -1.14
N ALA A 252 28.01 -17.98 0.06
CA ALA A 252 29.42 -17.87 0.41
C ALA A 252 29.91 -19.15 1.12
N ALA A 253 30.87 -19.86 0.53
CA ALA A 253 31.42 -21.12 1.05
C ALA A 253 32.36 -20.88 2.25
N PHE A 254 31.80 -20.73 3.44
CA PHE A 254 32.55 -20.63 4.71
C PHE A 254 31.79 -21.34 5.83
N GLU A 255 32.53 -21.93 6.76
CA GLU A 255 31.97 -22.57 7.95
C GLU A 255 32.13 -21.64 9.15
N LEU A 256 31.05 -21.40 9.89
CA LEU A 256 31.10 -20.62 11.13
C LEU A 256 31.79 -21.46 12.22
N ASP A 257 32.67 -20.84 13.02
CA ASP A 257 33.29 -21.47 14.20
C ASP A 257 32.26 -21.64 15.32
N PHE A 258 31.39 -22.62 15.10
CA PHE A 258 30.18 -22.91 15.85
C PHE A 258 29.79 -24.37 15.61
N ARG A 259 29.59 -25.10 16.71
CA ARG A 259 29.06 -26.47 16.70
C ARG A 259 27.76 -26.46 17.47
N GLU A 260 26.69 -26.97 16.85
CA GLU A 260 25.37 -27.03 17.48
C GLU A 260 25.37 -27.87 18.75
N GLU A 261 26.14 -28.96 18.76
CA GLU A 261 26.26 -29.90 19.89
C GLU A 261 26.77 -29.24 21.19
N ASP A 262 27.57 -28.18 21.06
CA ASP A 262 28.21 -27.49 22.18
C ASP A 262 27.33 -26.36 22.75
N GLN A 263 26.11 -26.19 22.23
CA GLN A 263 25.27 -25.02 22.51
C GLN A 263 23.82 -25.42 22.77
N GLU A 264 23.15 -24.68 23.66
CA GLU A 264 21.71 -24.82 23.84
C GLU A 264 20.99 -24.20 22.64
N ILE A 265 20.44 -25.05 21.77
CA ILE A 265 19.68 -24.63 20.59
C ILE A 265 18.20 -24.51 20.93
N VAL A 266 17.65 -23.32 20.70
CA VAL A 266 16.27 -22.99 21.05
C VAL A 266 15.53 -22.57 19.80
N GLU A 267 14.51 -23.34 19.42
CA GLU A 267 13.58 -22.98 18.36
C GLU A 267 12.34 -22.32 18.97
N ILE A 268 11.92 -21.18 18.42
CA ILE A 268 10.83 -20.38 18.98
C ILE A 268 9.70 -20.28 17.97
N PRO A 269 8.67 -21.15 18.07
CA PRO A 269 7.42 -20.95 17.36
C PRO A 269 6.74 -19.66 17.80
N CYS A 270 6.06 -19.00 16.87
CA CYS A 270 5.32 -17.77 17.10
C CYS A 270 3.95 -17.87 16.43
N ARG A 271 2.88 -17.54 17.13
CA ARG A 271 1.59 -17.26 16.51
C ARG A 271 1.66 -15.94 15.75
N ALA A 272 0.80 -15.77 14.75
CA ALA A 272 0.62 -14.49 14.06
C ALA A 272 0.37 -13.36 15.08
N GLY A 273 1.20 -12.32 15.02
CA GLY A 273 1.16 -11.17 15.92
C GLY A 273 2.09 -11.26 17.12
N GLN A 274 2.86 -12.35 17.25
CA GLN A 274 3.91 -12.48 18.25
C GLN A 274 5.26 -11.99 17.72
N MET A 275 6.11 -11.54 18.66
CA MET A 275 7.42 -10.97 18.42
C MET A 275 8.51 -11.73 19.17
N ILE A 276 9.71 -11.78 18.57
CA ILE A 276 10.96 -12.17 19.22
C ILE A 276 11.90 -10.95 19.18
N LEU A 277 12.49 -10.62 20.33
CA LEU A 277 13.57 -9.63 20.42
C LEU A 277 14.90 -10.35 20.58
N PHE A 278 15.90 -9.99 19.78
CA PHE A 278 17.24 -10.57 19.88
C PHE A 278 18.31 -9.59 19.43
N THR A 279 19.54 -9.79 19.91
CA THR A 279 20.72 -9.14 19.34
C THR A 279 21.24 -9.96 18.17
N GLU A 280 21.63 -9.32 17.06
CA GLU A 280 22.23 -10.01 15.91
C GLU A 280 23.55 -10.70 16.24
N ARG A 281 24.13 -10.36 17.40
CA ARG A 281 25.29 -11.09 17.93
C ARG A 281 24.91 -12.48 18.39
N CYS A 282 23.65 -12.77 18.72
CA CYS A 282 23.23 -14.13 18.98
C CYS A 282 23.27 -14.90 17.66
N ILE A 283 23.97 -16.03 17.64
CA ILE A 283 23.98 -16.92 16.47
C ILE A 283 22.55 -17.42 16.27
N HIS A 284 22.02 -17.21 15.07
CA HIS A 284 20.64 -17.53 14.75
C HIS A 284 20.47 -18.03 13.31
N GLY A 285 19.35 -18.70 13.07
CA GLY A 285 18.99 -19.31 11.80
C GLY A 285 17.50 -19.60 11.73
N SER A 286 17.06 -20.40 10.77
CA SER A 286 15.69 -20.94 10.77
C SER A 286 15.61 -22.31 10.12
N ALA A 287 14.71 -23.16 10.59
CA ALA A 287 14.41 -24.43 9.94
C ALA A 287 13.90 -24.23 8.51
N ALA A 288 14.01 -25.25 7.66
CA ALA A 288 13.40 -25.24 6.33
C ALA A 288 11.86 -25.18 6.43
N ASN A 289 11.20 -24.63 5.40
CA ASN A 289 9.74 -24.72 5.31
C ASN A 289 9.38 -26.03 4.60
N LYS A 290 8.88 -27.00 5.37
CA LYS A 290 8.46 -28.33 4.91
C LYS A 290 6.96 -28.39 4.56
N THR A 291 6.24 -27.29 4.73
CA THR A 291 4.79 -27.22 4.50
C THR A 291 4.46 -26.74 3.09
N ASP A 292 3.18 -26.83 2.72
CA ASP A 292 2.61 -26.31 1.47
C ASP A 292 2.17 -24.82 1.56
N LYS A 293 2.41 -24.17 2.71
CA LYS A 293 2.00 -22.78 2.96
C LYS A 293 3.21 -21.84 3.00
N HIS A 294 2.97 -20.59 2.61
CA HIS A 294 3.92 -19.50 2.85
C HIS A 294 3.91 -19.10 4.32
N ARG A 295 5.09 -18.80 4.86
CA ARG A 295 5.27 -18.14 6.15
C ARG A 295 5.82 -16.73 5.92
N ILE A 296 5.07 -15.72 6.33
CA ILE A 296 5.47 -14.32 6.26
C ILE A 296 5.78 -13.79 7.66
N ALA A 297 6.85 -13.01 7.74
CA ALA A 297 7.20 -12.21 8.90
C ALA A 297 7.89 -10.93 8.45
N PHE A 298 7.99 -9.94 9.33
CA PHE A 298 8.84 -8.78 9.09
C PHE A 298 9.71 -8.53 10.32
N ASN A 299 10.85 -7.86 10.11
CA ASN A 299 11.63 -7.35 11.21
C ASN A 299 11.88 -5.85 11.06
N LEU A 300 12.27 -5.26 12.18
CA LEU A 300 12.96 -3.98 12.23
C LEU A 300 14.23 -4.14 13.05
N ARG A 301 15.23 -3.35 12.72
CA ARG A 301 16.53 -3.30 13.40
C ARG A 301 16.67 -1.90 13.99
N ALA A 302 16.70 -1.83 15.30
CA ALA A 302 16.78 -0.61 16.06
C ALA A 302 18.19 -0.40 16.63
N VAL A 303 18.62 0.85 16.70
CA VAL A 303 19.83 1.32 17.38
C VAL A 303 19.49 2.57 18.20
N PRO A 304 20.21 2.86 19.29
CA PRO A 304 20.10 4.17 19.94
C PRO A 304 20.51 5.29 18.98
N THR A 305 19.96 6.48 19.14
CA THR A 305 20.25 7.64 18.26
C THR A 305 21.72 8.08 18.28
N ASN A 306 22.48 7.70 19.31
CA ASN A 306 23.92 7.95 19.41
C ASN A 306 24.81 6.98 18.58
N VAL A 307 24.21 6.03 17.86
CA VAL A 307 24.93 5.13 16.94
C VAL A 307 24.83 5.68 15.52
N ALA A 308 25.98 6.03 14.93
CA ALA A 308 26.00 6.48 13.54
C ALA A 308 25.78 5.30 12.58
N VAL A 309 24.97 5.51 11.55
CA VAL A 309 24.62 4.52 10.53
C VAL A 309 25.01 5.06 9.15
N TYR A 310 25.81 4.28 8.43
CA TYR A 310 26.34 4.62 7.10
C TYR A 310 26.93 6.06 7.00
N PRO A 311 27.70 6.56 7.99
CA PRO A 311 28.22 7.92 7.98
C PRO A 311 29.04 8.21 6.72
N GLY A 312 28.60 9.19 5.93
CA GLY A 312 29.28 9.63 4.72
C GLY A 312 29.27 8.63 3.55
N LYS A 313 28.46 7.57 3.60
CA LYS A 313 28.37 6.59 2.51
C LYS A 313 27.31 6.98 1.49
N LYS A 314 27.65 6.90 0.20
CA LYS A 314 26.70 7.03 -0.92
C LYS A 314 25.96 5.73 -1.24
N TYR A 315 26.59 4.61 -0.93
CA TYR A 315 26.06 3.28 -1.13
C TYR A 315 26.78 2.31 -0.21
N TYR A 316 26.22 1.14 0.00
CA TYR A 316 26.95 0.01 0.56
C TYR A 316 26.85 -1.20 -0.36
N ARG A 317 27.88 -2.06 -0.34
CA ARG A 317 27.92 -3.29 -1.14
C ARG A 317 27.45 -4.43 -0.26
N SER A 318 26.55 -5.26 -0.77
CA SER A 318 26.14 -6.50 -0.14
C SER A 318 26.79 -7.65 -0.89
N VAL A 319 27.80 -8.25 -0.28
CA VAL A 319 28.51 -9.42 -0.82
C VAL A 319 27.59 -10.64 -0.99
N TYR A 320 26.46 -10.68 -0.27
CA TYR A 320 25.50 -11.78 -0.27
C TYR A 320 24.70 -11.90 -1.55
N ASN A 321 24.21 -10.77 -2.07
CA ASN A 321 23.39 -10.72 -3.28
C ASN A 321 24.11 -10.04 -4.45
N GLY A 322 25.38 -9.69 -4.28
CA GLY A 322 26.17 -8.92 -5.26
C GLY A 322 25.62 -7.51 -5.53
N GLY A 323 24.63 -7.08 -4.75
CA GLY A 323 23.88 -5.85 -4.96
C GLY A 323 24.57 -4.63 -4.34
N LYS A 324 24.36 -3.48 -4.98
CA LYS A 324 24.78 -2.17 -4.48
C LYS A 324 23.55 -1.40 -4.04
N TYR A 325 23.41 -1.17 -2.74
CA TYR A 325 22.31 -0.41 -2.17
C TYR A 325 22.70 1.06 -2.13
N HIS A 326 22.13 1.83 -3.05
CA HIS A 326 22.30 3.28 -3.12
C HIS A 326 21.55 3.97 -1.98
N LEU A 327 22.23 4.84 -1.24
CA LEU A 327 21.72 5.50 -0.04
C LEU A 327 21.18 6.91 -0.32
N ASP A 328 21.06 7.28 -1.60
CA ASP A 328 20.56 8.58 -2.06
C ASP A 328 19.10 8.85 -1.63
N LYS A 329 18.37 7.78 -1.34
CA LYS A 329 16.98 7.76 -0.84
C LYS A 329 16.85 7.05 0.52
N TRP A 330 17.95 6.72 1.16
CA TRP A 330 17.92 6.02 2.44
C TRP A 330 18.20 6.99 3.59
N GLY A 331 17.67 6.69 4.77
CA GLY A 331 18.03 7.32 6.02
C GLY A 331 17.51 6.51 7.20
N VAL A 332 17.98 6.83 8.41
CA VAL A 332 17.38 6.32 9.65
C VAL A 332 15.98 6.89 9.85
N ALA A 333 15.12 6.12 10.49
CA ALA A 333 13.76 6.47 10.81
C ALA A 333 13.59 6.53 12.34
N LEU A 334 13.25 7.70 12.87
CA LEU A 334 13.05 7.88 14.32
C LEU A 334 11.86 7.05 14.80
N LEU A 335 12.12 5.99 15.56
CA LEU A 335 11.11 5.08 16.10
C LEU A 335 10.47 5.66 17.38
N ARG A 336 11.29 6.19 18.27
CA ARG A 336 10.91 6.61 19.62
C ARG A 336 11.84 7.70 20.11
N GLY A 337 11.31 8.63 20.90
CA GLY A 337 12.09 9.68 21.55
C GLY A 337 12.53 10.75 20.56
N GLU A 338 13.77 11.23 20.71
CA GLU A 338 14.33 12.31 19.91
C GLU A 338 15.75 11.98 19.41
N ASP A 339 16.06 12.30 18.16
CA ASP A 339 17.43 12.23 17.64
C ASP A 339 18.16 13.58 17.82
N ARG A 340 18.74 13.75 19.02
CA ARG A 340 19.53 14.94 19.37
C ARG A 340 20.94 14.91 18.79
N HIS A 341 21.44 13.74 18.39
CA HIS A 341 22.80 13.57 17.92
C HIS A 341 22.94 13.82 16.41
N GLN A 342 21.92 13.46 15.63
CA GLN A 342 21.85 13.65 14.18
C GLN A 342 23.09 13.12 13.44
N LEU A 343 23.62 11.97 13.88
CA LEU A 343 24.85 11.38 13.32
C LEU A 343 24.64 10.73 11.94
N SER A 344 23.38 10.53 11.55
CA SER A 344 22.98 9.82 10.33
C SER A 344 21.97 10.65 9.55
N ARG A 345 21.89 10.43 8.24
CA ARG A 345 20.80 10.98 7.44
C ARG A 345 19.48 10.43 7.97
N THR A 346 18.53 11.32 8.26
CA THR A 346 17.21 10.95 8.78
C THR A 346 16.14 11.09 7.71
N ILE A 347 15.21 10.13 7.65
CA ILE A 347 14.00 10.23 6.83
C ILE A 347 12.94 10.99 7.65
N PRO A 348 12.31 12.04 7.07
CA PRO A 348 11.23 12.77 7.76
C PRO A 348 10.08 11.86 8.18
N ALA A 349 9.51 12.10 9.37
CA ALA A 349 8.43 11.27 9.91
C ALA A 349 7.21 11.27 8.98
N GLU A 350 6.91 12.40 8.33
CA GLU A 350 5.77 12.54 7.41
C GLU A 350 5.89 11.61 6.21
N MET A 351 7.12 11.36 5.76
CA MET A 351 7.40 10.47 4.64
C MET A 351 7.15 9.00 5.01
N LEU A 352 7.43 8.63 6.24
CA LEU A 352 7.19 7.27 6.75
C LEU A 352 5.70 7.02 7.01
N GLU A 353 4.99 8.05 7.50
CA GLU A 353 3.57 7.99 7.82
C GLU A 353 2.67 8.03 6.56
N ARG A 354 3.20 8.50 5.42
CA ARG A 354 2.44 8.68 4.16
C ARG A 354 2.98 7.89 2.97
N GLY A 355 4.25 7.45 3.01
CA GLY A 355 4.95 6.76 1.93
C GLY A 355 5.63 7.72 0.94
N TYR A 356 6.58 7.20 0.16
CA TYR A 356 7.40 7.96 -0.80
C TYR A 356 6.62 8.83 -1.82
N ASP A 357 5.37 8.49 -2.14
CA ASP A 357 4.54 9.16 -3.14
C ASP A 357 3.72 10.36 -2.60
N ALA A 358 3.92 10.77 -1.36
CA ALA A 358 3.08 11.77 -0.68
C ALA A 358 3.88 12.83 0.08
N MET A 359 4.67 13.65 -0.63
CA MET A 359 4.77 15.05 -0.20
C MET A 359 3.34 15.61 -0.16
N PRO A 360 2.91 16.36 0.88
CA PRO A 360 1.63 17.05 0.82
C PRO A 360 1.64 17.95 -0.41
N THR A 361 0.93 17.50 -1.44
CA THR A 361 0.56 18.39 -2.52
C THR A 361 -0.42 19.36 -1.86
N ARG A 362 -0.19 20.67 -1.94
CA ARG A 362 -1.19 21.67 -1.50
C ARG A 362 -2.46 21.66 -2.39
N LEU A 363 -2.62 20.59 -3.18
CA LEU A 363 -3.69 20.41 -4.13
C LEU A 363 -4.97 20.05 -3.40
N THR A 364 -6.06 20.47 -3.99
CA THR A 364 -7.38 20.53 -3.42
C THR A 364 -8.32 19.75 -4.33
N ALA A 365 -9.11 18.84 -3.77
CA ALA A 365 -10.10 18.09 -4.53
C ALA A 365 -11.50 18.24 -3.94
N LEU A 366 -12.49 18.36 -4.82
CA LEU A 366 -13.90 18.25 -4.48
C LEU A 366 -14.43 16.89 -4.94
N VAL A 367 -15.04 16.11 -4.05
CA VAL A 367 -15.63 14.81 -4.36
C VAL A 367 -17.11 14.79 -4.00
N THR A 368 -17.99 14.61 -4.98
CA THR A 368 -19.43 14.45 -4.75
C THR A 368 -19.82 12.98 -4.54
N GLY A 369 -20.85 12.71 -3.73
CA GLY A 369 -21.26 11.35 -3.39
C GLY A 369 -20.21 10.62 -2.53
N ALA A 370 -19.54 11.37 -1.65
CA ALA A 370 -18.38 10.90 -0.91
C ALA A 370 -18.72 10.02 0.29
N ALA A 371 -19.99 9.92 0.71
CA ALA A 371 -20.36 9.19 1.92
C ALA A 371 -20.25 7.65 1.78
N ARG A 372 -20.23 7.12 0.55
CA ARG A 372 -20.22 5.67 0.30
C ARG A 372 -19.63 5.29 -1.06
N GLY A 373 -19.44 3.99 -1.27
CA GLY A 373 -19.15 3.41 -2.60
C GLY A 373 -17.88 3.96 -3.26
N ILE A 374 -17.96 4.28 -4.55
CA ILE A 374 -16.82 4.75 -5.36
C ILE A 374 -16.30 6.10 -4.85
N GLY A 375 -17.18 7.04 -4.51
CA GLY A 375 -16.80 8.37 -4.03
C GLY A 375 -15.97 8.30 -2.76
N ARG A 376 -16.42 7.54 -1.75
CA ARG A 376 -15.65 7.26 -0.53
C ARG A 376 -14.30 6.64 -0.83
N ALA A 377 -14.26 5.64 -1.71
CA ALA A 377 -13.01 4.97 -2.08
C ALA A 377 -12.03 5.91 -2.81
N ILE A 378 -12.53 6.81 -3.66
CA ILE A 378 -11.71 7.86 -4.30
C ILE A 378 -11.18 8.82 -3.23
N ALA A 379 -12.05 9.32 -2.34
CA ALA A 379 -11.66 10.25 -1.27
C ALA A 379 -10.51 9.69 -0.42
N LEU A 380 -10.60 8.44 0.06
CA LEU A 380 -9.54 7.81 0.84
C LEU A 380 -8.22 7.70 0.05
N ARG A 381 -8.27 7.42 -1.26
CA ARG A 381 -7.06 7.36 -2.08
C ARG A 381 -6.44 8.73 -2.33
N LEU A 382 -7.25 9.78 -2.46
CA LEU A 382 -6.75 11.15 -2.56
C LEU A 382 -6.19 11.64 -1.22
N ALA A 383 -6.75 11.18 -0.10
CA ALA A 383 -6.23 11.45 1.25
C ALA A 383 -4.84 10.83 1.46
N VAL A 384 -4.63 9.59 1.01
CA VAL A 384 -3.30 8.94 0.98
C VAL A 384 -2.29 9.75 0.15
N LYS A 385 -2.74 10.50 -0.86
CA LYS A 385 -1.91 11.40 -1.68
C LYS A 385 -1.70 12.79 -1.07
N GLY A 386 -2.19 13.02 0.14
CA GLY A 386 -2.01 14.27 0.88
C GLY A 386 -2.87 15.44 0.37
N MET A 387 -3.86 15.20 -0.50
CA MET A 387 -4.72 16.27 -1.01
C MET A 387 -5.68 16.79 0.07
N ARG A 388 -5.97 18.10 0.05
CA ARG A 388 -7.07 18.69 0.84
C ARG A 388 -8.40 18.32 0.19
N LEU A 389 -9.37 17.84 0.97
CA LEU A 389 -10.59 17.25 0.42
C LEU A 389 -11.84 17.99 0.87
N ALA A 390 -12.59 18.56 -0.07
CA ALA A 390 -14.00 18.86 0.13
C ALA A 390 -14.82 17.63 -0.24
N LEU A 391 -15.56 17.09 0.71
CA LEU A 391 -16.37 15.90 0.55
C LEU A 391 -17.83 16.30 0.65
N ALA A 392 -18.59 16.07 -0.43
CA ALA A 392 -19.98 16.47 -0.53
C ALA A 392 -20.91 15.26 -0.63
N ASP A 393 -21.93 15.22 0.22
CA ASP A 393 -23.01 14.23 0.21
C ASP A 393 -24.18 14.75 1.04
N ARG A 394 -25.41 14.41 0.67
CA ARG A 394 -26.60 14.73 1.48
C ARG A 394 -26.74 13.86 2.73
N ASP A 395 -26.08 12.70 2.74
CA ASP A 395 -26.08 11.78 3.89
C ASP A 395 -24.94 12.14 4.85
N MET A 396 -25.15 13.22 5.61
CA MET A 396 -24.12 13.79 6.49
C MET A 396 -23.65 12.82 7.58
N ALA A 397 -24.52 11.93 8.05
CA ALA A 397 -24.17 10.92 9.05
C ALA A 397 -23.13 9.92 8.50
N ARG A 398 -23.32 9.41 7.28
CA ARG A 398 -22.33 8.53 6.63
C ARG A 398 -21.10 9.30 6.15
N LEU A 399 -21.28 10.55 5.72
CA LEU A 399 -20.17 11.40 5.31
C LEU A 399 -19.19 11.62 6.46
N ALA A 400 -19.68 11.84 7.69
CA ALA A 400 -18.85 12.02 8.88
C ALA A 400 -17.90 10.83 9.14
N LEU A 401 -18.30 9.59 8.83
CA LEU A 401 -17.44 8.42 8.93
C LEU A 401 -16.28 8.49 7.93
N THR A 402 -16.57 8.87 6.69
CA THR A 402 -15.55 9.05 5.65
C THR A 402 -14.59 10.18 6.01
N VAL A 403 -15.11 11.29 6.53
CA VAL A 403 -14.30 12.44 6.97
C VAL A 403 -13.33 12.04 8.08
N ARG A 404 -13.78 11.27 9.09
CA ARG A 404 -12.89 10.78 10.17
C ARG A 404 -11.76 9.91 9.63
N GLU A 405 -12.06 8.99 8.72
CA GLU A 405 -11.03 8.14 8.11
C GLU A 405 -10.04 8.95 7.26
N VAL A 406 -10.54 9.90 6.47
CA VAL A 406 -9.70 10.81 5.67
C VAL A 406 -8.79 11.65 6.58
N GLN A 407 -9.33 12.21 7.67
CA GLN A 407 -8.55 12.98 8.65
C GLN A 407 -7.48 12.12 9.34
N GLY A 408 -7.69 10.81 9.47
CA GLY A 408 -6.68 9.86 9.95
C GLY A 408 -5.40 9.81 9.10
N TYR A 409 -5.44 10.28 7.85
CA TYR A 409 -4.26 10.45 6.99
C TYR A 409 -3.57 11.83 7.15
N GLY A 410 -4.05 12.68 8.07
CA GLY A 410 -3.47 13.99 8.35
C GLY A 410 -3.74 15.04 7.27
N VAL A 411 -4.83 14.90 6.51
CA VAL A 411 -5.23 15.87 5.47
C VAL A 411 -6.38 16.77 5.93
N GLU A 412 -6.33 18.04 5.52
CA GLU A 412 -7.41 18.99 5.78
C GLU A 412 -8.66 18.58 5.00
N THR A 413 -9.80 18.49 5.69
CA THR A 413 -11.05 17.98 5.11
C THR A 413 -12.21 18.91 5.44
N HIS A 414 -13.04 19.20 4.44
CA HIS A 414 -14.25 20.01 4.57
C HIS A 414 -15.48 19.16 4.19
N ALA A 415 -16.36 18.90 5.14
CA ALA A 415 -17.62 18.20 4.90
C ALA A 415 -18.68 19.19 4.42
N CYS A 416 -19.35 18.88 3.32
CA CYS A 416 -20.36 19.74 2.70
C CYS A 416 -21.68 19.00 2.56
N ASP A 417 -22.74 19.52 3.16
CA ASP A 417 -24.11 19.07 2.86
C ASP A 417 -24.51 19.62 1.50
N CYS A 418 -24.93 18.75 0.59
CA CYS A 418 -25.25 19.13 -0.77
C CYS A 418 -26.33 18.22 -1.37
N GLU A 419 -27.47 18.81 -1.74
CA GLU A 419 -28.50 18.15 -2.52
C GLU A 419 -28.35 18.57 -3.99
N LEU A 420 -27.89 17.65 -4.82
CA LEU A 420 -27.54 17.93 -6.21
C LEU A 420 -28.76 18.16 -7.11
N THR A 421 -29.98 17.92 -6.62
CA THR A 421 -31.20 18.37 -7.31
C THR A 421 -31.51 19.84 -7.12
N ASP A 422 -30.88 20.50 -6.15
CA ASP A 422 -31.06 21.93 -5.91
C ASP A 422 -29.92 22.74 -6.55
N PRO A 423 -30.21 23.51 -7.61
CA PRO A 423 -29.39 24.61 -8.11
C PRO A 423 -28.56 25.39 -7.09
N ALA A 424 -29.20 25.92 -6.03
CA ALA A 424 -28.56 26.81 -5.09
C ALA A 424 -27.54 26.07 -4.23
N SER A 425 -27.90 24.86 -3.76
CA SER A 425 -26.99 23.96 -3.05
C SER A 425 -25.71 23.62 -3.83
N VAL A 426 -25.81 23.48 -5.16
CA VAL A 426 -24.64 23.23 -6.02
C VAL A 426 -23.72 24.46 -6.11
N ASP A 427 -24.29 25.65 -6.23
CA ASP A 427 -23.51 26.90 -6.27
C ASP A 427 -22.84 27.19 -4.92
N ASP A 428 -23.55 26.94 -3.83
CA ASP A 428 -23.01 27.07 -2.47
C ASP A 428 -21.86 26.09 -2.21
N LEU A 429 -21.95 24.86 -2.72
CA LEU A 429 -20.85 23.89 -2.65
C LEU A 429 -19.61 24.44 -3.37
N ALA A 430 -19.74 24.92 -4.60
CA ALA A 430 -18.63 25.51 -5.34
C ALA A 430 -18.05 26.74 -4.61
N GLY A 431 -18.93 27.64 -4.14
CA GLY A 431 -18.55 28.84 -3.42
C GLY A 431 -17.83 28.56 -2.10
N SER A 432 -18.29 27.56 -1.33
CA SER A 432 -17.67 27.17 -0.06
C SER A 432 -16.23 26.70 -0.24
N MET A 433 -15.98 25.89 -1.28
CA MET A 433 -14.65 25.41 -1.66
C MET A 433 -13.71 26.57 -2.01
N LEU A 434 -14.18 27.50 -2.84
CA LEU A 434 -13.40 28.67 -3.25
C LEU A 434 -13.11 29.61 -2.06
N ARG A 435 -14.08 29.85 -1.17
CA ARG A 435 -13.85 30.63 0.06
C ARG A 435 -12.83 29.98 0.98
N ARG A 436 -12.81 28.64 1.04
CA ARG A 436 -11.95 27.90 1.96
C ARG A 436 -10.49 27.83 1.50
N TRP A 437 -10.25 27.52 0.23
CA TRP A 437 -8.90 27.24 -0.27
C TRP A 437 -8.49 28.04 -1.52
N ALA A 438 -9.28 29.04 -1.91
CA ALA A 438 -9.02 29.92 -3.05
C ALA A 438 -8.73 29.17 -4.37
N GLY A 439 -9.22 27.93 -4.49
CA GLY A 439 -9.29 27.22 -5.76
C GLY A 439 -9.42 25.71 -5.62
N VAL A 440 -9.49 25.03 -6.77
CA VAL A 440 -9.64 23.57 -6.88
C VAL A 440 -8.69 23.01 -7.94
N ASP A 441 -8.06 21.88 -7.67
CA ASP A 441 -7.12 21.21 -8.59
C ASP A 441 -7.75 19.95 -9.20
N LEU A 442 -8.66 19.30 -8.48
CA LEU A 442 -9.39 18.13 -8.96
C LEU A 442 -10.89 18.21 -8.62
N LEU A 443 -11.74 18.25 -9.64
CA LEU A 443 -13.18 18.07 -9.48
C LEU A 443 -13.56 16.63 -9.78
N VAL A 444 -14.12 15.91 -8.81
CA VAL A 444 -14.65 14.55 -8.96
C VAL A 444 -16.17 14.58 -8.89
N ASN A 445 -16.80 14.59 -10.08
CA ASN A 445 -18.24 14.41 -10.23
C ASN A 445 -18.57 12.91 -10.15
N ASN A 446 -18.74 12.40 -8.93
CA ASN A 446 -19.00 10.98 -8.68
C ASN A 446 -20.46 10.67 -8.35
N ALA A 447 -21.18 11.59 -7.70
CA ALA A 447 -22.56 11.35 -7.30
C ALA A 447 -23.43 10.90 -8.49
N GLY A 448 -24.33 9.96 -8.23
CA GLY A 448 -25.22 9.44 -9.25
C GLY A 448 -26.34 8.61 -8.67
N ILE A 449 -27.43 8.52 -9.42
CA ILE A 449 -28.55 7.61 -9.17
C ILE A 449 -28.90 6.83 -10.42
N ALA A 450 -29.54 5.68 -10.24
CA ALA A 450 -30.02 4.84 -11.33
C ALA A 450 -31.51 4.57 -11.14
N HIS A 451 -32.23 4.47 -12.25
CA HIS A 451 -33.60 3.97 -12.30
C HIS A 451 -33.68 2.89 -13.38
N TYR A 452 -34.34 1.78 -13.05
CA TYR A 452 -34.50 0.64 -13.95
C TYR A 452 -35.97 0.41 -14.24
N GLY A 453 -36.34 0.50 -15.53
CA GLY A 453 -37.72 0.35 -15.95
C GLY A 453 -37.94 0.74 -17.42
N PRO A 454 -39.07 0.34 -18.02
CA PRO A 454 -39.50 0.89 -19.29
C PRO A 454 -39.78 2.40 -19.14
N VAL A 455 -39.56 3.16 -20.22
CA VAL A 455 -39.63 4.64 -20.19
C VAL A 455 -40.97 5.15 -19.66
N HIS A 456 -42.09 4.56 -20.11
CA HIS A 456 -43.44 4.99 -19.73
C HIS A 456 -43.79 4.73 -18.25
N ALA A 457 -42.96 4.03 -17.49
CA ALA A 457 -43.20 3.73 -16.08
C ALA A 457 -42.45 4.68 -15.13
N MET A 458 -41.60 5.58 -15.65
CA MET A 458 -40.95 6.62 -14.85
C MET A 458 -41.87 7.83 -14.73
N THR A 459 -41.95 8.40 -13.52
CA THR A 459 -42.65 9.67 -13.29
C THR A 459 -41.75 10.85 -13.65
N GLU A 460 -42.32 12.00 -14.04
CA GLU A 460 -41.55 13.22 -14.36
C GLU A 460 -40.57 13.59 -13.25
N ALA A 461 -41.00 13.55 -11.98
CA ALA A 461 -40.13 13.82 -10.84
C ALA A 461 -38.92 12.85 -10.73
N GLN A 462 -39.05 11.59 -11.18
CA GLN A 462 -37.93 10.65 -11.24
C GLN A 462 -37.00 10.97 -12.41
N ILE A 463 -37.55 11.40 -13.55
CA ILE A 463 -36.79 11.84 -14.73
C ILE A 463 -35.95 13.07 -14.38
N ASP A 464 -36.60 14.10 -13.83
CA ASP A 464 -35.96 15.35 -13.41
C ASP A 464 -34.85 15.09 -12.39
N ARG A 465 -35.14 14.29 -11.36
CA ARG A 465 -34.14 13.92 -10.34
C ARG A 465 -32.94 13.19 -10.94
N LEU A 466 -33.19 12.25 -11.87
CA LEU A 466 -32.13 11.48 -12.54
C LEU A 466 -31.22 12.41 -13.36
N LEU A 467 -31.80 13.29 -14.17
CA LEU A 467 -31.05 14.23 -15.00
C LEU A 467 -30.34 15.29 -14.15
N ALA A 468 -31.00 15.79 -13.10
CA ALA A 468 -30.42 16.77 -12.18
C ALA A 468 -29.14 16.23 -11.54
N VAL A 469 -29.18 15.03 -10.96
CA VAL A 469 -28.02 14.44 -10.27
C VAL A 469 -26.95 13.95 -11.26
N ASN A 470 -27.31 13.21 -12.30
CA ASN A 470 -26.33 12.52 -13.14
C ASN A 470 -25.71 13.42 -14.22
N PHE A 471 -26.37 14.52 -14.60
CA PHE A 471 -25.99 15.30 -15.77
C PHE A 471 -25.92 16.81 -15.49
N HIS A 472 -26.99 17.44 -15.01
CA HIS A 472 -26.98 18.90 -14.79
C HIS A 472 -26.02 19.33 -13.67
N ALA A 473 -26.01 18.63 -12.53
CA ALA A 473 -25.12 18.99 -11.42
C ALA A 473 -23.63 18.89 -11.79
N PRO A 474 -23.12 17.83 -12.46
CA PRO A 474 -21.75 17.81 -12.97
C PRO A 474 -21.41 18.97 -13.91
N ILE A 475 -22.31 19.33 -14.83
CA ILE A 475 -22.12 20.47 -15.74
C ILE A 475 -22.03 21.77 -14.94
N ARG A 476 -22.96 22.00 -14.00
CA ARG A 476 -23.01 23.21 -13.19
C ARG A 476 -21.80 23.36 -12.29
N LEU A 477 -21.39 22.30 -11.58
CA LEU A 477 -20.16 22.30 -10.77
C LEU A 477 -18.93 22.59 -11.62
N THR A 478 -18.83 21.94 -12.79
CA THR A 478 -17.73 22.17 -13.71
C THR A 478 -17.73 23.62 -14.16
N HIS A 479 -18.86 24.17 -14.59
CA HIS A 479 -19.00 25.56 -15.02
C HIS A 479 -18.62 26.55 -13.91
N ALA A 480 -19.14 26.37 -12.69
CA ALA A 480 -18.87 27.25 -11.56
C ALA A 480 -17.39 27.22 -11.12
N LEU A 481 -16.74 26.06 -11.23
CA LEU A 481 -15.33 25.88 -10.84
C LEU A 481 -14.36 26.05 -12.01
N LEU A 482 -14.82 26.17 -13.26
CA LEU A 482 -13.97 26.22 -14.45
C LEU A 482 -12.95 27.36 -14.40
N PRO A 483 -13.31 28.61 -14.02
CA PRO A 483 -12.32 29.68 -13.91
C PRO A 483 -11.20 29.35 -12.92
N SER A 484 -11.54 28.70 -11.81
CA SER A 484 -10.58 28.27 -10.79
C SER A 484 -9.69 27.12 -11.26
N LEU A 485 -10.28 26.13 -11.95
CA LEU A 485 -9.55 25.02 -12.57
C LEU A 485 -8.55 25.54 -13.61
N LEU A 486 -8.93 26.49 -14.46
CA LEU A 486 -8.07 27.08 -15.49
C LEU A 486 -7.00 28.02 -14.91
N ALA A 487 -7.20 28.56 -13.71
CA ALA A 487 -6.19 29.38 -13.02
C ALA A 487 -5.05 28.54 -12.41
N ARG A 488 -5.21 27.21 -12.30
CA ARG A 488 -4.14 26.31 -11.82
C ARG A 488 -3.16 26.00 -12.95
N PRO A 489 -1.85 25.82 -12.65
CA PRO A 489 -0.87 25.38 -13.64
C PRO A 489 -1.24 24.04 -14.30
N GLU A 490 -1.87 23.15 -13.53
CA GLU A 490 -2.46 21.90 -13.99
C GLU A 490 -3.68 21.60 -13.11
N SER A 491 -4.79 21.21 -13.72
CA SER A 491 -6.00 20.80 -13.00
C SER A 491 -6.73 19.71 -13.76
N HIS A 492 -7.70 19.07 -13.11
CA HIS A 492 -8.38 17.92 -13.70
C HIS A 492 -9.86 17.82 -13.31
N VAL A 493 -10.69 17.39 -14.27
CA VAL A 493 -12.08 16.98 -14.04
C VAL A 493 -12.23 15.47 -14.23
N LEU A 494 -12.66 14.78 -13.19
CA LEU A 494 -13.00 13.37 -13.21
C LEU A 494 -14.53 13.21 -13.18
N ASN A 495 -15.11 12.83 -14.32
CA ASN A 495 -16.54 12.53 -14.42
C ASN A 495 -16.76 11.03 -14.30
N VAL A 496 -17.52 10.59 -13.30
CA VAL A 496 -17.91 9.18 -13.14
C VAL A 496 -19.16 8.91 -13.97
N GLY A 497 -18.89 8.41 -15.18
CA GLY A 497 -19.87 7.90 -16.11
C GLY A 497 -20.30 6.47 -15.77
N SER A 498 -20.46 5.66 -16.81
CA SER A 498 -20.76 4.23 -16.74
C SER A 498 -20.39 3.60 -18.08
N VAL A 499 -20.21 2.28 -18.13
CA VAL A 499 -20.22 1.57 -19.42
C VAL A 499 -21.51 1.86 -20.21
N LEU A 500 -22.62 2.13 -19.51
CA LEU A 500 -23.89 2.54 -20.11
C LEU A 500 -23.91 3.98 -20.67
N GLY A 501 -22.81 4.71 -20.54
CA GLY A 501 -22.54 5.94 -21.31
C GLY A 501 -21.82 5.68 -22.64
N LEU A 502 -21.45 4.43 -22.92
CA LEU A 502 -20.76 4.00 -24.14
C LEU A 502 -21.49 2.86 -24.88
N ALA A 503 -22.55 2.34 -24.26
CA ALA A 503 -23.31 1.17 -24.67
C ALA A 503 -24.76 1.33 -24.15
N VAL A 504 -25.73 0.69 -24.78
CA VAL A 504 -27.16 0.81 -24.44
C VAL A 504 -27.78 -0.53 -24.13
N MET A 505 -28.70 -0.57 -23.16
CA MET A 505 -29.46 -1.79 -22.83
C MET A 505 -30.94 -1.46 -22.64
N PRO A 506 -31.86 -2.43 -22.81
CA PRO A 506 -33.27 -2.24 -22.48
C PRO A 506 -33.47 -1.86 -21.01
N LYS A 507 -34.56 -1.14 -20.71
CA LYS A 507 -34.99 -0.72 -19.36
C LYS A 507 -34.06 0.27 -18.63
N VAL A 508 -33.12 0.91 -19.33
CA VAL A 508 -32.20 1.93 -18.77
C VAL A 508 -32.09 3.17 -19.63
N ALA A 509 -33.09 3.45 -20.50
CA ALA A 509 -32.98 4.47 -21.54
C ALA A 509 -32.58 5.85 -20.99
N LEU A 510 -33.24 6.35 -19.93
CA LEU A 510 -32.96 7.66 -19.34
C LEU A 510 -31.62 7.68 -18.57
N TYR A 511 -31.24 6.58 -17.92
CA TYR A 511 -29.92 6.45 -17.31
C TYR A 511 -28.81 6.48 -18.37
N CYS A 512 -28.97 5.71 -19.46
CA CYS A 512 -28.10 5.74 -20.63
C CYS A 512 -27.99 7.14 -21.22
N ALA A 513 -29.11 7.85 -21.39
CA ALA A 513 -29.11 9.22 -21.90
C ALA A 513 -28.26 10.15 -21.01
N SER A 514 -28.48 10.10 -19.67
CA SER A 514 -27.70 10.92 -18.73
C SER A 514 -26.19 10.62 -18.79
N LYS A 515 -25.80 9.34 -18.91
CA LYS A 515 -24.38 8.92 -18.93
C LYS A 515 -23.72 9.11 -20.29
N HIS A 516 -24.44 8.97 -21.41
CA HIS A 516 -23.93 9.35 -22.74
C HIS A 516 -23.74 10.87 -22.83
N GLY A 517 -24.70 11.65 -22.33
CA GLY A 517 -24.58 13.10 -22.24
C GLY A 517 -23.33 13.51 -21.46
N LEU A 518 -23.10 12.91 -20.29
CA LEU A 518 -21.92 13.20 -19.48
C LEU A 518 -20.60 12.81 -20.18
N VAL A 519 -20.58 11.71 -20.94
CA VAL A 519 -19.42 11.33 -21.77
C VAL A 519 -19.17 12.39 -22.84
N GLY A 520 -20.19 12.77 -23.61
CA GLY A 520 -20.06 13.79 -24.66
C GLY A 520 -19.57 15.14 -24.12
N PHE A 521 -20.15 15.58 -23.00
CA PHE A 521 -19.71 16.78 -22.28
C PHE A 521 -18.23 16.68 -21.88
N SER A 522 -17.82 15.57 -21.26
CA SER A 522 -16.44 15.37 -20.81
C SER A 522 -15.42 15.40 -21.96
N GLU A 523 -15.76 14.78 -23.09
CA GLU A 523 -14.86 14.71 -24.23
C GLU A 523 -14.72 16.04 -24.95
N THR A 524 -15.80 16.80 -25.03
CA THR A 524 -15.80 18.13 -25.61
C THR A 524 -15.00 19.08 -24.72
N LEU A 525 -15.26 19.08 -23.41
CA LEU A 525 -14.51 19.88 -22.42
C LEU A 525 -13.00 19.61 -22.50
N ARG A 526 -12.60 18.34 -22.65
CA ARG A 526 -11.20 17.95 -22.82
C ARG A 526 -10.55 18.60 -24.04
N LEU A 527 -11.28 18.65 -25.15
CA LEU A 527 -10.78 19.19 -26.41
C LEU A 527 -10.71 20.73 -26.38
N GLU A 528 -11.68 21.37 -25.73
CA GLU A 528 -11.76 22.83 -25.58
C GLU A 528 -10.62 23.39 -24.72
N TYR A 529 -10.34 22.76 -23.57
CA TYR A 529 -9.47 23.34 -22.54
C TYR A 529 -8.15 22.59 -22.33
N GLY A 530 -7.91 21.47 -23.01
CA GLY A 530 -6.70 20.66 -22.81
C GLY A 530 -5.39 21.40 -23.08
N ARG A 531 -5.38 22.38 -24.01
CA ARG A 531 -4.21 23.24 -24.28
C ARG A 531 -3.95 24.28 -23.19
N GLN A 532 -4.93 24.51 -22.32
CA GLN A 532 -4.86 25.46 -21.20
C GLN A 532 -4.51 24.76 -19.87
N GLY A 533 -4.13 23.48 -19.90
CA GLY A 533 -3.72 22.73 -18.69
C GLY A 533 -4.85 21.98 -17.98
N LEU A 534 -6.08 21.97 -18.52
CA LEU A 534 -7.20 21.20 -17.96
C LEU A 534 -7.22 19.75 -18.50
N GLY A 535 -6.92 18.79 -17.63
CA GLY A 535 -7.18 17.38 -17.87
C GLY A 535 -8.66 17.02 -17.66
N VAL A 536 -9.19 16.10 -18.47
CA VAL A 536 -10.54 15.57 -18.26
C VAL A 536 -10.56 14.07 -18.49
N THR A 537 -10.99 13.32 -17.49
CA THR A 537 -11.12 11.86 -17.53
C THR A 537 -12.55 11.44 -17.29
N THR A 538 -13.08 10.60 -18.18
CA THR A 538 -14.35 9.91 -17.93
C THR A 538 -14.08 8.50 -17.43
N LEU A 539 -14.47 8.23 -16.19
CA LEU A 539 -14.46 6.90 -15.62
C LEU A 539 -15.76 6.18 -16.02
N CYS A 540 -15.66 5.02 -16.66
CA CYS A 540 -16.81 4.24 -17.11
C CYS A 540 -16.80 2.85 -16.44
N PRO A 541 -17.29 2.74 -15.18
CA PRO A 541 -17.44 1.45 -14.53
C PRO A 541 -18.55 0.63 -15.21
N GLY A 542 -18.33 -0.68 -15.34
CA GLY A 542 -19.35 -1.68 -15.61
C GLY A 542 -20.07 -2.06 -14.32
N PHE A 543 -20.20 -3.35 -14.03
CA PHE A 543 -20.91 -3.79 -12.83
C PHE A 543 -20.05 -3.62 -11.57
N VAL A 544 -20.55 -2.85 -10.61
CA VAL A 544 -19.84 -2.52 -9.38
C VAL A 544 -20.65 -2.96 -8.18
N ARG A 545 -20.00 -3.56 -7.19
CA ARG A 545 -20.61 -3.82 -5.88
C ARG A 545 -20.84 -2.51 -5.14
N THR A 546 -21.98 -1.85 -5.39
CA THR A 546 -22.38 -0.62 -4.69
C THR A 546 -23.84 -0.68 -4.26
N ALA A 547 -24.14 0.02 -3.15
CA ALA A 547 -25.50 0.22 -2.68
C ALA A 547 -26.43 0.92 -3.69
N MET A 548 -25.91 1.48 -4.79
CA MET A 548 -26.72 2.06 -5.87
C MET A 548 -27.57 0.99 -6.57
N ILE A 549 -27.04 -0.23 -6.73
CA ILE A 549 -27.77 -1.35 -7.33
C ILE A 549 -28.86 -1.86 -6.37
N ASP A 550 -28.57 -1.84 -5.06
CA ASP A 550 -29.50 -2.34 -4.02
C ASP A 550 -30.63 -1.35 -3.69
N SER A 551 -30.49 -0.07 -4.06
CA SER A 551 -31.45 1.00 -3.73
C SER A 551 -32.15 1.63 -4.94
N ALA A 552 -31.90 1.13 -6.15
CA ALA A 552 -32.55 1.63 -7.35
C ALA A 552 -34.05 1.25 -7.33
N PRO A 553 -34.98 2.21 -7.44
CA PRO A 553 -36.39 1.90 -7.61
C PRO A 553 -36.58 1.08 -8.90
N VAL A 554 -37.27 -0.05 -8.81
CA VAL A 554 -37.60 -0.90 -9.95
C VAL A 554 -39.09 -0.74 -10.25
N ALA A 555 -39.41 -0.26 -11.45
CA ALA A 555 -40.77 -0.34 -11.98
C ALA A 555 -40.92 -1.66 -12.78
N GLY A 556 -41.65 -2.64 -12.22
CA GLY A 556 -41.88 -3.95 -12.83
C GLY A 556 -40.91 -5.05 -12.39
N ALA A 557 -40.73 -6.10 -13.21
CA ALA A 557 -39.89 -7.25 -12.84
C ALA A 557 -38.39 -6.87 -12.73
N PRO A 558 -37.68 -7.26 -11.65
CA PRO A 558 -36.31 -6.86 -11.37
C PRO A 558 -35.33 -7.32 -12.45
N LEU A 559 -34.34 -6.48 -12.76
CA LEU A 559 -33.19 -6.89 -13.56
C LEU A 559 -32.38 -7.90 -12.76
N ARG A 560 -32.11 -9.07 -13.35
CA ARG A 560 -31.31 -10.13 -12.74
C ARG A 560 -29.90 -9.61 -12.52
N GLN A 561 -29.45 -9.52 -11.27
CA GLN A 561 -28.10 -9.05 -10.97
C GLN A 561 -27.06 -9.99 -11.61
N PRO A 562 -25.99 -9.45 -12.23
CA PRO A 562 -24.95 -10.28 -12.78
C PRO A 562 -24.21 -11.06 -11.68
N PRO A 563 -23.68 -12.25 -11.98
CA PRO A 563 -22.91 -13.05 -11.02
C PRO A 563 -21.79 -12.25 -10.37
N TRP A 564 -21.55 -12.49 -9.07
CA TRP A 564 -20.58 -11.78 -8.24
C TRP A 564 -19.16 -11.74 -8.82
N VAL A 565 -18.77 -12.76 -9.61
CA VAL A 565 -17.48 -12.88 -10.30
C VAL A 565 -17.25 -11.82 -11.38
N LEU A 566 -18.31 -11.18 -11.88
CA LEU A 566 -18.23 -10.15 -12.92
C LEU A 566 -18.18 -8.72 -12.35
N CYS A 567 -18.28 -8.56 -11.02
CA CYS A 567 -18.35 -7.25 -10.38
C CYS A 567 -17.00 -6.80 -9.82
N VAL A 568 -16.64 -5.53 -10.04
CA VAL A 568 -15.40 -4.93 -9.51
C VAL A 568 -15.67 -4.24 -8.17
N THR A 569 -14.67 -4.20 -7.29
CA THR A 569 -14.77 -3.51 -6.00
C THR A 569 -14.61 -1.98 -6.15
N PRO A 570 -15.24 -1.17 -5.28
CA PRO A 570 -15.02 0.28 -5.26
C PRO A 570 -13.54 0.69 -5.15
N ASN A 571 -12.72 -0.06 -4.40
CA ASN A 571 -11.29 0.22 -4.24
C ASN A 571 -10.49 0.00 -5.53
N GLN A 572 -10.82 -1.02 -6.32
CA GLN A 572 -10.20 -1.25 -7.63
C GLN A 572 -10.58 -0.14 -8.63
N ILE A 573 -11.83 0.32 -8.59
CA ILE A 573 -12.30 1.43 -9.43
C ILE A 573 -11.63 2.73 -9.02
N ALA A 574 -11.59 3.05 -7.72
CA ALA A 574 -10.90 4.23 -7.21
C ALA A 574 -9.40 4.21 -7.57
N ARG A 575 -8.77 3.03 -7.56
CA ARG A 575 -7.39 2.86 -8.04
C ARG A 575 -7.24 3.23 -9.50
N ALA A 576 -8.09 2.67 -10.36
CA ALA A 576 -8.08 2.95 -11.79
C ALA A 576 -8.43 4.41 -12.10
N ALA A 577 -9.34 5.01 -11.33
CA ALA A 577 -9.76 6.40 -11.47
C ALA A 577 -8.62 7.37 -11.19
N VAL A 578 -7.98 7.27 -10.03
CA VAL A 578 -6.83 8.12 -9.66
C VAL A 578 -5.66 7.91 -10.64
N ALA A 579 -5.34 6.66 -10.97
CA ALA A 579 -4.31 6.33 -11.96
C ALA A 579 -4.61 6.87 -13.37
N GLY A 580 -5.90 7.00 -13.70
CA GLY A 580 -6.39 7.57 -14.95
C GLY A 580 -6.26 9.09 -14.99
N VAL A 581 -6.60 9.76 -13.89
CA VAL A 581 -6.38 11.20 -13.68
C VAL A 581 -4.89 11.54 -13.82
N GLU A 582 -4.02 10.85 -13.07
CA GLU A 582 -2.56 11.08 -13.10
C GLU A 582 -1.92 10.88 -14.47
N ARG A 583 -2.47 9.98 -15.29
CA ARG A 583 -2.00 9.72 -16.66
C ARG A 583 -2.76 10.52 -17.70
N ASN A 584 -3.60 11.46 -17.26
CA ASN A 584 -4.51 12.24 -18.07
C ASN A 584 -5.24 11.40 -19.14
N ARG A 585 -5.77 10.24 -18.76
CA ARG A 585 -6.46 9.32 -19.67
C ARG A 585 -7.81 9.90 -20.06
N ARG A 586 -8.13 9.89 -21.36
CA ARG A 586 -9.45 10.32 -21.87
C ARG A 586 -10.60 9.51 -21.25
N ARG A 587 -10.50 8.18 -21.28
CA ARG A 587 -11.50 7.24 -20.75
C ARG A 587 -10.85 6.12 -19.96
N VAL A 588 -11.50 5.69 -18.88
CA VAL A 588 -11.06 4.54 -18.06
C VAL A 588 -12.20 3.54 -17.96
N VAL A 589 -12.04 2.37 -18.60
CA VAL A 589 -12.97 1.23 -18.50
C VAL A 589 -12.29 0.13 -17.71
N VAL A 590 -12.79 -0.13 -16.50
CA VAL A 590 -12.09 -0.96 -15.51
C VAL A 590 -12.29 -2.45 -15.78
N ASP A 591 -13.54 -2.89 -15.96
CA ASP A 591 -13.87 -4.31 -16.08
C ASP A 591 -13.82 -4.86 -17.52
N PRO A 592 -13.46 -6.15 -17.69
CA PRO A 592 -13.43 -6.82 -19.00
C PRO A 592 -14.79 -6.85 -19.71
N VAL A 593 -15.88 -7.04 -18.97
CA VAL A 593 -17.24 -7.11 -19.51
C VAL A 593 -17.62 -5.80 -20.18
N GLY A 594 -17.32 -4.67 -19.55
CA GLY A 594 -17.60 -3.36 -20.08
C GLY A 594 -16.75 -3.00 -21.29
N ARG A 595 -15.49 -3.49 -21.34
CA ARG A 595 -14.66 -3.39 -22.56
C ARG A 595 -15.28 -4.17 -23.72
N TRP A 596 -15.76 -5.39 -23.45
CA TRP A 596 -16.44 -6.22 -24.44
C TRP A 596 -17.75 -5.58 -24.91
N LEU A 597 -18.62 -5.14 -23.99
CA LEU A 597 -19.91 -4.50 -24.33
C LEU A 597 -19.71 -3.29 -25.24
N ARG A 598 -18.74 -2.43 -24.90
CA ARG A 598 -18.35 -1.29 -25.72
C ARG A 598 -17.90 -1.73 -27.12
N GLY A 599 -17.02 -2.72 -27.19
CA GLY A 599 -16.50 -3.22 -28.47
C GLY A 599 -17.59 -3.82 -29.36
N ALA A 600 -18.45 -4.65 -28.77
CA ALA A 600 -19.53 -5.33 -29.47
C ALA A 600 -20.57 -4.34 -30.05
N MET A 601 -21.01 -3.35 -29.26
CA MET A 601 -21.98 -2.36 -29.75
C MET A 601 -21.37 -1.35 -30.74
N GLY A 602 -20.07 -1.09 -30.65
CA GLY A 602 -19.37 -0.24 -31.61
C GLY A 602 -19.14 -0.89 -32.97
N LEU A 603 -18.91 -2.21 -33.01
CA LEU A 603 -18.56 -2.95 -34.23
C LEU A 603 -19.76 -3.60 -34.93
N ALA A 604 -20.79 -3.99 -34.18
CA ALA A 604 -21.92 -4.76 -34.73
C ALA A 604 -23.27 -4.40 -34.06
N PRO A 605 -23.73 -3.14 -34.16
CA PRO A 605 -25.00 -2.72 -33.56
C PRO A 605 -26.20 -3.55 -34.06
N GLY A 606 -26.19 -3.94 -35.34
CA GLY A 606 -27.27 -4.74 -35.95
C GLY A 606 -27.48 -6.13 -35.35
N VAL A 607 -26.49 -6.72 -34.67
CA VAL A 607 -26.64 -8.01 -33.98
C VAL A 607 -27.56 -7.86 -32.77
N PHE A 608 -27.44 -6.75 -32.03
CA PHE A 608 -28.29 -6.47 -30.87
C PHE A 608 -29.72 -6.14 -31.31
N ASP A 609 -29.88 -5.41 -32.41
CA ASP A 609 -31.20 -5.14 -33.00
C ASP A 609 -31.88 -6.42 -33.48
N TRP A 610 -31.13 -7.31 -34.14
CA TRP A 610 -31.62 -8.63 -34.54
C TRP A 610 -32.06 -9.46 -33.33
N MET A 611 -31.23 -9.55 -32.28
CA MET A 611 -31.60 -10.24 -31.03
C MET A 611 -32.87 -9.68 -30.40
N ASN A 612 -33.00 -8.34 -30.34
CA ASN A 612 -34.19 -7.68 -29.80
C ASN A 612 -35.43 -7.85 -30.70
N SER A 613 -35.25 -8.12 -31.99
CA SER A 613 -36.32 -8.38 -32.95
C SER A 613 -36.87 -9.81 -32.87
N LEU A 614 -36.19 -10.73 -32.19
CA LEU A 614 -36.64 -12.11 -32.03
C LEU A 614 -38.01 -12.17 -31.36
N GLY A 615 -38.94 -12.93 -31.96
CA GLY A 615 -40.32 -13.05 -31.50
C GLY A 615 -41.15 -11.76 -31.62
N ARG A 616 -40.66 -10.72 -32.32
CA ARG A 616 -41.44 -9.50 -32.60
C ARG A 616 -42.68 -9.81 -33.43
N SER A 617 -42.55 -10.61 -34.50
CA SER A 617 -43.67 -11.01 -35.35
C SER A 617 -44.79 -11.69 -34.55
N LYS A 618 -44.44 -12.63 -33.68
CA LYS A 618 -45.37 -13.31 -32.77
C LYS A 618 -46.07 -12.34 -31.82
N ARG A 619 -45.31 -11.48 -31.12
CA ARG A 619 -45.87 -10.48 -30.19
C ARG A 619 -46.76 -9.45 -30.88
N VAL A 620 -46.43 -9.06 -32.11
CA VAL A 620 -47.26 -8.17 -32.94
C VAL A 620 -48.53 -8.88 -33.37
N ALA A 621 -48.47 -10.16 -33.74
CA ALA A 621 -49.64 -10.96 -34.09
C ALA A 621 -50.58 -11.15 -32.89
N GLU A 622 -50.04 -11.45 -31.71
CA GLU A 622 -50.79 -11.53 -30.44
C GLU A 622 -51.50 -10.20 -30.13
N LYS A 623 -50.76 -9.07 -30.18
CA LYS A 623 -51.38 -7.74 -30.01
C LYS A 623 -52.44 -7.43 -31.06
N ARG A 624 -52.24 -7.83 -32.32
CA ARG A 624 -53.24 -7.64 -33.38
C ARG A 624 -54.50 -8.48 -33.13
N ALA A 625 -54.34 -9.72 -32.65
CA ALA A 625 -55.45 -10.58 -32.27
C ALA A 625 -56.21 -10.02 -31.06
N GLU A 626 -55.51 -9.56 -30.02
CA GLU A 626 -56.10 -8.86 -28.87
C GLU A 626 -56.90 -7.62 -29.30
N LEU A 627 -56.34 -6.81 -30.22
CA LEU A 627 -57.02 -5.62 -30.72
C LEU A 627 -58.22 -5.94 -31.62
N ALA A 628 -58.15 -7.03 -32.39
CA ALA A 628 -59.25 -7.48 -33.25
C ALA A 628 -60.42 -8.05 -32.43
N ALA A 629 -60.13 -8.70 -31.30
CA ALA A 629 -61.14 -9.21 -30.37
C ALA A 629 -62.00 -8.12 -29.70
N LEU A 630 -61.54 -6.86 -29.70
CA LEU A 630 -62.27 -5.72 -29.13
C LEU A 630 -63.38 -5.16 -30.06
N GLY A 631 -63.48 -5.60 -31.31
CA GLY A 631 -64.59 -5.26 -32.22
C GLY A 631 -64.84 -3.76 -32.41
N ALA A 632 -66.11 -3.34 -32.43
CA ALA A 632 -66.54 -1.94 -32.60
C ALA A 632 -66.18 -1.03 -31.41
N ASP A 633 -65.92 -1.61 -30.22
CA ASP A 633 -65.55 -0.88 -28.99
C ASP A 633 -64.03 -0.69 -28.83
N ARG A 634 -63.25 -1.05 -29.86
CA ARG A 634 -61.78 -0.97 -29.84
C ARG A 634 -61.26 0.41 -29.43
N GLU A 635 -61.88 1.47 -29.92
CA GLU A 635 -61.44 2.84 -29.65
C GLU A 635 -61.74 3.25 -28.19
N ALA A 636 -62.91 2.89 -27.67
CA ALA A 636 -63.28 3.11 -26.28
C ALA A 636 -62.40 2.30 -25.32
N ALA A 637 -62.17 1.02 -25.60
CA ALA A 637 -61.30 0.15 -24.81
C ALA A 637 -59.83 0.62 -24.81
N LEU A 638 -59.34 1.14 -25.94
CA LEU A 638 -58.02 1.73 -26.02
C LEU A 638 -57.92 3.04 -25.24
N ARG A 639 -58.94 3.92 -25.30
CA ARG A 639 -59.00 5.15 -24.51
C ARG A 639 -58.95 4.84 -23.01
N ILE A 640 -59.75 3.87 -22.55
CA ILE A 640 -59.73 3.38 -21.16
C ILE A 640 -58.33 2.85 -20.79
N LYS A 641 -57.72 2.01 -21.64
CA LYS A 641 -56.37 1.45 -21.42
C LYS A 641 -55.28 2.52 -21.40
N LEU A 642 -55.48 3.64 -22.08
CA LEU A 642 -54.58 4.80 -22.11
C LEU A 642 -54.89 5.83 -21.00
N GLY A 643 -55.90 5.59 -20.16
CA GLY A 643 -56.32 6.52 -19.12
C GLY A 643 -56.95 7.81 -19.66
N ILE A 644 -57.44 7.78 -20.91
CA ILE A 644 -58.10 8.92 -21.56
C ILE A 644 -59.60 8.82 -21.26
N ALA A 645 -60.18 9.91 -20.73
CA ALA A 645 -61.61 9.96 -20.45
C ALA A 645 -62.43 9.70 -21.74
N PRO A 646 -63.52 8.90 -21.68
CA PRO A 646 -64.40 8.71 -22.82
C PRO A 646 -65.04 10.06 -23.20
N GLU A 647 -65.12 10.35 -24.51
CA GLU A 647 -65.84 11.53 -25.01
C GLU A 647 -67.32 11.46 -24.59
N GLU A 648 -67.85 12.54 -24.04
CA GLU A 648 -69.30 12.72 -23.90
C GLU A 648 -69.90 12.76 -25.31
N THR A 649 -70.61 11.71 -25.68
CA THR A 649 -71.37 11.65 -26.94
C THR A 649 -72.39 12.80 -26.95
N PRO A 650 -72.44 13.67 -27.97
CA PRO A 650 -73.49 14.68 -28.04
C PRO A 650 -74.84 13.96 -28.19
N LEU A 651 -75.79 14.27 -27.31
CA LEU A 651 -77.17 13.80 -27.38
C LEU A 651 -77.75 14.11 -28.78
N ARG A 652 -77.77 13.12 -29.67
CA ARG A 652 -78.53 13.17 -30.92
C ARG A 652 -80.01 13.28 -30.56
N GLY A 653 -80.64 14.35 -31.03
CA GLY A 653 -82.03 14.71 -30.75
C GLY A 653 -83.03 13.57 -31.00
N LYS A 654 -84.01 13.48 -30.10
CA LYS A 654 -85.26 12.75 -30.35
C LYS A 654 -85.99 13.41 -31.53
N PRO A 655 -86.50 12.65 -32.51
CA PRO A 655 -87.51 13.18 -33.42
C PRO A 655 -88.84 13.29 -32.67
N MET A 656 -89.44 14.48 -32.67
CA MET A 656 -90.88 14.62 -32.41
C MET A 656 -91.64 14.04 -33.60
N ALA A 657 -92.53 13.09 -33.34
CA ALA A 657 -93.56 12.67 -34.28
C ALA A 657 -94.93 12.91 -33.62
N ALA A 658 -95.73 13.70 -34.36
CA ALA A 658 -97.18 13.94 -34.37
C ALA A 658 -97.97 13.83 -33.05
#